data_AF-A0A7S1Z9E7-F1
#
_entry.id   AF-A0A7S1Z9E7-F1
#
_cell.length_a   1.000
_cell.length_b   1.000
_cell.length_c   1.000
_cell.angle_alpha   90.00
_cell.angle_beta   90.00
_cell.angle_gamma   90.00
#
_symmetry.space_group_name_H-M   'P 1'
#
loop_
_entity.id
_entity.type
_entity.pdbx_description
1 polymer ?
#
loop_
_entity_poly.entity_id
_entity_poly.type
_entity_poly.pdbx_seq_one_letter_code
_entity_poly.pdbx_strand_id
1 'polypeptide(L)'
;MMRQRVIPVFVFALGVRLYATFVVTNHVNQTSPATLSDLQLENVARTKMSARTERQEDERSSNRAAARNEQQQGDDDDEYEYKNRACEILGGRSAPMALWTTFVDKIFAASRHPTLDPNFVLHDATAHVLKLLTPRLPLAQRSVPRDWRHIGSLMDKVGRRVEYLNRRSAGGIVERDGNKNNASVVDEDEPPPPVRILVLGGSVTMGFNCWTGIRKYTNYNCAWPARLENLVNRLVSGGDGGDGGDGKLVEVYNAAVGSTNTATGTALVEFDLLPPEARNPDVVINAYSTNDMHILSVEQARSKNMTLRDATFEAAQEFARAVLGRCSNGGRRSSLSSSRSPSSSSPSPPSLPPLLLWLDDYLGNEQREILATTELSQSVQVLANYYGFGFVSYADAVRDLVYGTSTEVMFSPAGWYRENRRGMFREIHPGATMHIAASYAVAYYLLNLGTTYCSLESWDPVHLDSTTNYTTSLDSIPTNGSHGTIKGLPALLNPDGFQGRPKPRPTGLPPPLDSRTDLENVSKDWKRQSDERPGCTVTPDGKPKCPFSWVSGISQDVQWNTEPQDVFRRHFASHVVPEEPSGWGLIDDRTNKRQAKKFGFVPTLGETGVPDAVMTMKFAFDDQEIRILTVFYLKSYGDKWTNSSAQMKVVGDDGDTTLGTRSLTGFHDKRTSEMYTDRIDLSSPTRNLTVTFEHTGGTTFKLMGIAVCS
;
A
#
# COMPACT_ATOMS: atom_id res chain seq x y z
N MET A 1 40.81 2.15 -37.50
CA MET A 1 40.84 3.62 -37.30
C MET A 1 39.48 4.13 -37.73
N MET A 2 38.62 4.80 -36.94
CA MET A 2 38.72 5.50 -35.67
C MET A 2 37.58 5.05 -34.75
N ARG A 3 37.91 4.84 -33.47
CA ARG A 3 36.94 4.81 -32.35
C ARG A 3 36.47 6.25 -32.12
N GLN A 4 35.19 6.54 -32.29
CA GLN A 4 34.59 7.77 -31.75
C GLN A 4 33.76 7.42 -30.50
N ARG A 5 34.03 8.20 -29.46
CA ARG A 5 33.70 7.95 -28.06
C ARG A 5 32.21 8.17 -27.81
N VAL A 6 31.58 7.17 -27.23
CA VAL A 6 30.27 7.24 -26.59
C VAL A 6 30.41 8.14 -25.35
N ILE A 7 29.66 9.25 -25.34
CA ILE A 7 29.50 10.13 -24.16
C ILE A 7 28.36 9.53 -23.33
N PRO A 8 28.56 9.11 -22.06
CA PRO A 8 27.47 8.62 -21.24
C PRO A 8 26.65 9.79 -20.72
N VAL A 9 25.38 9.77 -21.10
CA VAL A 9 24.28 10.51 -20.48
C VAL A 9 24.04 9.90 -19.10
N PHE A 10 24.49 10.55 -18.03
CA PHE A 10 24.32 10.05 -16.67
C PHE A 10 23.96 11.16 -15.69
N VAL A 11 22.77 10.97 -15.08
CA VAL A 11 22.36 11.33 -13.71
C VAL A 11 22.19 12.82 -13.45
N PHE A 12 21.04 13.22 -12.90
CA PHE A 12 20.87 13.90 -11.59
C PHE A 12 21.92 14.94 -11.09
N ALA A 13 22.87 15.38 -11.92
CA ALA A 13 24.06 16.17 -11.63
C ALA A 13 23.96 17.62 -12.11
N LEU A 14 22.82 18.03 -12.68
CA LEU A 14 22.51 19.46 -12.86
C LEU A 14 21.77 20.07 -11.67
N GLY A 15 21.17 19.25 -10.80
CA GLY A 15 20.50 19.73 -9.58
C GLY A 15 21.48 20.23 -8.52
N VAL A 16 22.65 19.57 -8.40
CA VAL A 16 23.66 19.92 -7.38
C VAL A 16 24.66 20.96 -7.88
N ARG A 17 24.89 21.12 -9.19
CA ARG A 17 25.76 22.19 -9.72
C ARG A 17 25.07 23.54 -9.95
N LEU A 18 23.76 23.58 -10.24
CA LEU A 18 23.06 24.87 -10.45
C LEU A 18 22.62 25.55 -9.15
N TYR A 19 22.46 24.80 -8.05
CA TYR A 19 22.23 25.41 -6.73
C TYR A 19 23.48 26.16 -6.21
N ALA A 20 24.69 25.66 -6.52
CA ALA A 20 25.94 26.32 -6.18
C ALA A 20 26.23 27.57 -7.03
N THR A 21 25.73 27.66 -8.27
CA THR A 21 25.92 28.85 -9.11
C THR A 21 24.90 29.95 -8.84
N PHE A 22 23.66 29.62 -8.41
CA PHE A 22 22.60 30.60 -8.19
C PHE A 22 22.67 31.29 -6.81
N VAL A 23 23.26 30.64 -5.80
CA VAL A 23 23.44 31.22 -4.46
C VAL A 23 24.73 32.08 -4.35
N VAL A 24 25.66 31.97 -5.31
CA VAL A 24 26.90 32.76 -5.33
C VAL A 24 26.83 34.00 -6.25
N THR A 25 25.76 34.18 -7.03
CA THR A 25 25.65 35.35 -7.95
C THR A 25 24.61 36.42 -7.56
N ASN A 26 23.91 36.29 -6.43
CA ASN A 26 22.96 37.31 -5.95
C ASN A 26 23.40 38.02 -4.66
N HIS A 27 24.70 38.33 -4.55
CA HIS A 27 25.19 39.32 -3.59
C HIS A 27 26.33 40.19 -4.14
N VAL A 28 26.23 40.68 -5.38
CA VAL A 28 27.02 41.84 -5.84
C VAL A 28 26.19 42.68 -6.80
N ASN A 29 25.49 43.68 -6.25
CA ASN A 29 25.25 45.01 -6.84
C ASN A 29 24.15 45.73 -6.05
N GLN A 30 24.54 46.30 -4.90
CA GLN A 30 23.96 47.55 -4.43
C GLN A 30 25.11 48.47 -4.03
N THR A 31 25.59 49.23 -4.99
CA THR A 31 26.35 50.46 -4.73
C THR A 31 25.37 51.57 -4.40
N SER A 32 25.54 52.20 -3.23
CA SER A 32 25.19 53.61 -3.03
C SER A 32 26.41 54.32 -2.43
N PRO A 33 26.70 55.59 -2.78
CA PRO A 33 27.99 56.21 -2.52
C PRO A 33 28.01 57.09 -1.26
N ALA A 34 29.25 57.36 -0.87
CA ALA A 34 29.75 58.43 0.01
C ALA A 34 29.77 58.17 1.52
N THR A 35 31.00 58.12 2.07
CA THR A 35 31.42 59.09 3.09
C THR A 35 32.94 59.13 3.21
N LEU A 36 33.44 60.35 3.36
CA LEU A 36 34.84 60.74 3.50
C LEU A 36 35.19 60.88 5.00
N SER A 37 36.47 60.69 5.29
CA SER A 37 37.28 61.21 6.40
C SER A 37 37.10 60.67 7.84
N ASP A 38 38.16 59.98 8.27
CA ASP A 38 39.11 60.40 9.32
C ASP A 38 39.04 59.89 10.77
N LEU A 39 40.24 59.43 11.17
CA LEU A 39 40.97 59.57 12.45
C LEU A 39 40.81 58.55 13.61
N GLN A 40 41.97 57.89 13.87
CA GLN A 40 42.63 57.61 15.16
C GLN A 40 41.96 56.56 16.10
N LEU A 41 42.65 55.55 16.66
CA LEU A 41 43.79 55.64 17.57
C LEU A 41 44.40 54.25 17.86
N GLU A 42 45.66 54.28 18.30
CA GLU A 42 46.63 53.20 18.50
C GLU A 42 46.55 52.41 19.84
N ASN A 43 47.11 51.18 19.79
CA ASN A 43 48.01 50.50 20.76
C ASN A 43 47.64 50.30 22.25
N VAL A 44 47.91 49.10 22.78
CA VAL A 44 49.05 48.79 23.67
C VAL A 44 49.05 47.32 24.08
N ALA A 45 50.27 46.78 24.21
CA ALA A 45 50.62 45.37 24.36
C ALA A 45 51.03 44.96 25.80
N ARG A 46 51.07 43.63 26.01
CA ARG A 46 51.93 42.82 26.93
C ARG A 46 51.87 43.09 28.45
N THR A 47 51.93 42.00 29.25
CA THR A 47 53.20 41.45 29.84
C THR A 47 52.96 40.39 30.95
N LYS A 48 53.61 39.21 30.78
CA LYS A 48 54.25 38.22 31.71
C LYS A 48 53.52 37.74 32.99
N MET A 49 53.39 36.42 33.20
CA MET A 49 54.36 35.42 33.71
C MET A 49 54.97 35.74 35.10
N SER A 50 54.58 34.97 36.12
CA SER A 50 55.48 34.20 37.01
C SER A 50 54.68 33.54 38.16
N ALA A 51 54.76 32.21 38.27
CA ALA A 51 54.81 31.43 39.53
C ALA A 51 54.52 29.94 39.23
N ARG A 52 55.58 29.25 38.79
CA ARG A 52 55.76 27.79 38.90
C ARG A 52 56.47 27.63 40.26
N THR A 53 56.05 26.79 41.20
CA THR A 53 56.38 25.37 41.21
C THR A 53 55.81 24.77 42.51
N GLU A 54 54.54 24.37 42.49
CA GLU A 54 53.92 23.46 43.48
C GLU A 54 52.60 22.84 42.95
N ARG A 55 52.20 23.17 41.72
CA ARG A 55 50.98 22.69 41.04
C ARG A 55 51.15 21.42 40.20
N GLN A 56 52.35 20.86 40.11
CA GLN A 56 52.67 19.93 39.02
C GLN A 56 52.31 18.45 39.30
N GLU A 57 51.88 18.11 40.52
CA GLU A 57 51.40 16.75 40.84
C GLU A 57 49.87 16.67 40.93
N ASP A 58 49.18 17.71 41.43
CA ASP A 58 47.71 17.79 41.37
C ASP A 58 47.17 18.05 39.95
N GLU A 59 47.88 18.81 39.11
CA GLU A 59 47.53 18.96 37.69
C GLU A 59 47.65 17.65 36.92
N ARG A 60 48.53 16.72 37.29
CA ARG A 60 48.67 15.43 36.58
C ARG A 60 47.54 14.44 36.90
N SER A 61 46.97 14.49 38.11
CA SER A 61 45.80 13.68 38.47
C SER A 61 44.51 14.26 37.88
N SER A 62 44.37 15.59 37.94
CA SER A 62 43.24 16.30 37.31
C SER A 62 43.27 16.19 35.78
N ASN A 63 44.43 16.26 35.14
CA ASN A 63 44.54 16.12 33.68
C ASN A 63 44.34 14.67 33.20
N ARG A 64 44.55 13.64 34.04
CA ARG A 64 44.22 12.25 33.68
C ARG A 64 42.72 11.94 33.82
N ALA A 65 42.04 12.58 34.77
CA ALA A 65 40.58 12.51 34.88
C ALA A 65 39.90 13.32 33.75
N ALA A 66 40.42 14.51 33.44
CA ALA A 66 39.93 15.33 32.31
C ALA A 66 40.22 14.67 30.96
N ALA A 67 41.40 14.08 30.73
CA ALA A 67 41.69 13.37 29.48
C ALA A 67 40.91 12.05 29.31
N ARG A 68 40.51 11.37 30.40
CA ARG A 68 39.60 10.22 30.33
C ARG A 68 38.15 10.65 30.04
N ASN A 69 37.72 11.79 30.59
CA ASN A 69 36.42 12.37 30.21
C ASN A 69 36.44 12.89 28.77
N GLU A 70 37.49 13.56 28.31
CA GLU A 70 37.61 14.01 26.90
C GLU A 70 37.73 12.84 25.91
N GLN A 71 38.32 11.69 26.30
CA GLN A 71 38.33 10.49 25.45
C GLN A 71 37.03 9.68 25.50
N GLN A 72 36.21 9.78 26.56
CA GLN A 72 34.87 9.19 26.58
C GLN A 72 33.79 10.11 26.00
N GLN A 73 34.06 11.42 25.92
CA GLN A 73 33.15 12.43 25.41
C GLN A 73 33.45 12.79 23.93
N GLY A 74 34.51 12.23 23.35
CA GLY A 74 34.88 12.40 21.94
C GLY A 74 34.35 11.32 20.98
N ASP A 75 33.76 10.23 21.50
CA ASP A 75 33.21 9.13 20.68
C ASP A 75 31.67 9.09 20.64
N ASP A 76 30.98 9.87 21.49
CA ASP A 76 29.50 9.92 21.55
C ASP A 76 28.88 11.12 20.79
N ASP A 77 29.69 12.09 20.33
CA ASP A 77 29.20 13.32 19.66
C ASP A 77 29.13 13.20 18.12
N ASP A 78 29.58 12.08 17.54
CA ASP A 78 29.24 11.71 16.15
C ASP A 78 27.86 11.03 16.13
N GLU A 79 26.87 11.63 16.80
CA GLU A 79 25.46 11.37 16.53
C GLU A 79 25.18 11.83 15.09
N TYR A 80 25.53 10.94 14.16
CA TYR A 80 25.38 11.09 12.73
C TYR A 80 23.94 11.56 12.49
N GLU A 81 23.78 12.86 12.22
CA GLU A 81 22.52 13.47 11.81
C GLU A 81 22.02 12.65 10.61
N TYR A 82 21.10 11.72 10.87
CA TYR A 82 20.63 10.76 9.89
C TYR A 82 19.73 11.50 8.91
N LYS A 83 20.36 12.22 7.98
CA LYS A 83 19.64 12.90 6.90
C LYS A 83 19.03 11.86 6.01
N ASN A 84 17.72 11.97 5.82
CA ASN A 84 17.03 11.08 4.93
C ASN A 84 17.53 11.36 3.50
N ARG A 85 18.34 10.44 2.94
CA ARG A 85 18.95 10.60 1.61
C ARG A 85 17.90 10.80 0.51
N ALA A 86 16.69 10.28 0.67
CA ALA A 86 15.62 10.53 -0.28
C ALA A 86 15.15 12.00 -0.26
N CYS A 87 15.27 12.69 0.88
CA CYS A 87 14.98 14.13 0.98
C CYS A 87 16.03 15.02 0.34
N GLU A 88 17.30 14.60 0.35
CA GLU A 88 18.36 15.25 -0.45
C GLU A 88 18.05 15.17 -1.95
N ILE A 89 17.61 13.99 -2.41
CA ILE A 89 17.21 13.74 -3.81
C ILE A 89 16.02 14.62 -4.21
N LEU A 90 15.02 14.77 -3.33
CA LEU A 90 13.84 15.61 -3.56
C LEU A 90 14.10 17.11 -3.42
N GLY A 91 15.31 17.52 -3.02
CA GLY A 91 15.69 18.93 -2.94
C GLY A 91 15.08 19.70 -1.77
N GLY A 92 14.74 19.01 -0.67
CA GLY A 92 14.42 19.55 0.66
C GLY A 92 13.25 20.54 0.85
N ARG A 93 12.75 21.23 -0.20
CA ARG A 93 11.70 22.27 -0.12
C ARG A 93 10.91 22.48 -1.41
N SER A 94 11.03 21.56 -2.36
CA SER A 94 10.35 21.72 -3.65
C SER A 94 8.89 21.31 -3.56
N ALA A 95 7.99 22.21 -3.97
CA ALA A 95 6.58 21.89 -4.09
C ALA A 95 6.40 20.72 -5.09
N PRO A 96 5.50 19.75 -4.80
CA PRO A 96 5.33 18.56 -5.65
C PRO A 96 4.97 18.92 -7.10
N MET A 97 4.14 19.94 -7.30
CA MET A 97 3.80 20.43 -8.64
C MET A 97 5.01 21.03 -9.38
N ALA A 98 5.91 21.72 -8.67
CA ALA A 98 7.12 22.27 -9.27
C ALA A 98 8.05 21.14 -9.74
N LEU A 99 8.24 20.09 -8.95
CA LEU A 99 8.99 18.90 -9.36
C LEU A 99 8.33 18.19 -10.54
N TRP A 100 7.01 17.96 -10.46
CA TRP A 100 6.27 17.27 -11.52
C TRP A 100 6.40 17.98 -12.87
N THR A 101 6.17 19.29 -12.90
CA THR A 101 6.28 20.11 -14.12
C THR A 101 7.72 20.23 -14.63
N THR A 102 8.69 20.34 -13.73
CA THR A 102 10.13 20.35 -14.09
C THR A 102 10.56 19.06 -14.77
N PHE A 103 9.96 17.92 -14.38
CA PHE A 103 10.31 16.60 -14.92
C PHE A 103 9.26 16.01 -15.86
N VAL A 104 8.35 16.83 -16.39
CA VAL A 104 7.22 16.36 -17.22
C VAL A 104 7.70 15.57 -18.46
N ASP A 105 8.81 15.97 -19.08
CA ASP A 105 9.39 15.27 -20.22
C ASP A 105 9.95 13.89 -19.85
N LYS A 106 10.53 13.76 -18.65
CA LYS A 106 11.01 12.47 -18.14
C LYS A 106 9.86 11.57 -17.75
N ILE A 107 8.80 12.13 -17.15
CA ILE A 107 7.56 11.41 -16.86
C ILE A 107 6.97 10.87 -18.16
N PHE A 108 6.87 11.72 -19.19
CA PHE A 108 6.40 11.31 -20.51
C PHE A 108 7.24 10.16 -21.10
N ALA A 109 8.57 10.29 -21.09
CA ALA A 109 9.47 9.25 -21.60
C ALA A 109 9.39 7.94 -20.79
N ALA A 110 9.21 8.04 -19.46
CA ALA A 110 9.10 6.91 -18.55
C ALA A 110 7.77 6.15 -18.68
N SER A 111 6.70 6.81 -19.12
CA SER A 111 5.38 6.19 -19.35
C SER A 111 5.34 5.16 -20.49
N ARG A 112 6.34 5.15 -21.38
CA ARG A 112 6.48 4.12 -22.42
C ARG A 112 6.77 2.75 -21.78
N HIS A 113 6.14 1.68 -22.26
CA HIS A 113 6.51 0.34 -21.85
C HIS A 113 7.77 -0.11 -22.63
N PRO A 114 8.90 -0.45 -21.98
CA PRO A 114 10.17 -0.63 -22.69
C PRO A 114 10.16 -1.83 -23.65
N THR A 115 9.62 -2.97 -23.23
CA THR A 115 9.64 -4.22 -24.01
C THR A 115 8.41 -4.41 -24.89
N LEU A 116 7.23 -4.05 -24.39
CA LEU A 116 5.97 -4.26 -25.12
C LEU A 116 5.59 -3.10 -26.03
N ASP A 117 6.03 -1.86 -25.73
CA ASP A 117 5.75 -0.67 -26.53
C ASP A 117 7.03 0.07 -26.96
N PRO A 118 7.99 -0.59 -27.63
CA PRO A 118 9.29 0.00 -27.95
C PRO A 118 9.18 1.25 -28.84
N ASN A 119 8.17 1.27 -29.73
CA ASN A 119 7.92 2.37 -30.66
C ASN A 119 7.04 3.48 -30.08
N PHE A 120 6.65 3.36 -28.80
CA PHE A 120 5.76 4.30 -28.12
C PHE A 120 4.45 4.54 -28.90
N VAL A 121 3.74 3.50 -29.30
CA VAL A 121 2.44 3.59 -29.99
C VAL A 121 1.44 4.43 -29.19
N LEU A 122 1.55 4.42 -27.86
CA LEU A 122 0.72 5.26 -26.98
C LEU A 122 1.23 6.70 -26.80
N HIS A 123 2.23 7.15 -27.57
CA HIS A 123 2.87 8.46 -27.44
C HIS A 123 1.83 9.60 -27.35
N ASP A 124 0.97 9.74 -28.36
CA ASP A 124 0.04 10.86 -28.44
C ASP A 124 -1.02 10.81 -27.34
N ALA A 125 -1.60 9.63 -27.09
CA ALA A 125 -2.56 9.45 -26.00
C ALA A 125 -1.93 9.82 -24.64
N THR A 126 -0.69 9.40 -24.41
CA THR A 126 0.07 9.69 -23.19
C THR A 126 0.34 11.19 -23.05
N ALA A 127 0.74 11.86 -24.14
CA ALA A 127 1.01 13.29 -24.16
C ALA A 127 -0.26 14.12 -23.89
N HIS A 128 -1.39 13.73 -24.49
CA HIS A 128 -2.68 14.38 -24.27
C HIS A 128 -3.15 14.23 -22.82
N VAL A 129 -3.05 13.03 -22.25
CA VAL A 129 -3.40 12.79 -20.84
C VAL A 129 -2.50 13.63 -19.93
N LEU A 130 -1.18 13.65 -20.15
CA LEU A 130 -0.25 14.49 -19.38
C LEU A 130 -0.62 15.97 -19.43
N LYS A 131 -0.91 16.49 -20.63
CA LYS A 131 -1.29 17.89 -20.83
C LYS A 131 -2.58 18.26 -20.09
N LEU A 132 -3.60 17.41 -20.15
CA LEU A 132 -4.89 17.66 -19.52
C LEU A 132 -4.84 17.47 -18.00
N LEU A 133 -4.14 16.43 -17.54
CA LEU A 133 -4.16 16.01 -16.15
C LEU A 133 -3.16 16.76 -15.28
N THR A 134 -1.98 17.11 -15.77
CA THR A 134 -0.93 17.77 -14.97
C THR A 134 -1.43 18.96 -14.12
N PRO A 135 -2.16 19.96 -14.68
CA PRO A 135 -2.66 21.07 -13.87
C PRO A 135 -3.78 20.67 -12.88
N ARG A 136 -4.33 19.47 -13.00
CA ARG A 136 -5.45 18.95 -12.19
C ARG A 136 -5.01 17.91 -11.16
N LEU A 137 -3.77 17.43 -11.19
CA LEU A 137 -3.26 16.46 -10.22
C LEU A 137 -3.47 16.84 -8.75
N PRO A 138 -3.40 18.13 -8.33
CA PRO A 138 -3.72 18.50 -6.95
C PRO A 138 -5.18 18.23 -6.57
N LEU A 139 -6.11 18.25 -7.52
CA LEU A 139 -7.52 17.91 -7.29
C LEU A 139 -7.72 16.43 -6.99
N ALA A 140 -6.77 15.57 -7.41
CA ALA A 140 -6.81 14.15 -7.09
C ALA A 140 -6.51 13.88 -5.61
N GLN A 141 -5.83 14.79 -4.91
CA GLN A 141 -5.46 14.62 -3.51
C GLN A 141 -6.61 15.00 -2.59
N ARG A 142 -7.09 14.04 -1.81
CA ARG A 142 -8.28 14.18 -0.96
C ARG A 142 -7.94 14.18 0.53
N SER A 143 -7.01 13.33 0.95
CA SER A 143 -6.41 13.38 2.29
C SER A 143 -4.94 13.02 2.22
N VAL A 144 -4.18 13.33 3.28
CA VAL A 144 -2.85 12.77 3.51
C VAL A 144 -2.90 11.89 4.77
N PRO A 145 -2.03 10.88 4.89
CA PRO A 145 -1.90 10.11 6.12
C PRO A 145 -1.60 11.03 7.30
N ARG A 146 -2.15 10.70 8.47
CA ARG A 146 -1.89 11.48 9.69
C ARG A 146 -0.54 11.11 10.31
N ASP A 147 -0.18 9.82 10.26
CA ASP A 147 1.03 9.27 10.87
C ASP A 147 2.20 9.30 9.89
N TRP A 148 3.08 10.28 10.05
CA TRP A 148 4.22 10.51 9.16
C TRP A 148 5.37 9.51 9.34
N ARG A 149 5.33 8.68 10.39
CA ARG A 149 6.37 7.65 10.64
C ARG A 149 6.40 6.62 9.52
N HIS A 150 5.25 6.29 8.96
CA HIS A 150 5.13 5.42 7.79
C HIS A 150 5.86 6.00 6.58
N ILE A 151 5.70 7.31 6.34
CA ILE A 151 6.36 8.00 5.23
C ILE A 151 7.86 8.07 5.48
N GLY A 152 8.30 8.37 6.70
CA GLY A 152 9.72 8.35 7.05
C GLY A 152 10.38 6.99 6.83
N SER A 153 9.76 5.91 7.30
CA SER A 153 10.24 4.55 7.08
C SER A 153 10.28 4.19 5.58
N LEU A 154 9.29 4.64 4.81
CA LEU A 154 9.25 4.43 3.36
C LEU A 154 10.37 5.20 2.65
N MET A 155 10.58 6.47 3.03
CA MET A 155 11.61 7.33 2.45
C MET A 155 13.01 6.83 2.77
N ASP A 156 13.25 6.31 3.98
CA ASP A 156 14.50 5.63 4.32
C ASP A 156 14.78 4.44 3.39
N LYS A 157 13.78 3.56 3.23
CA LYS A 157 13.88 2.40 2.35
C LYS A 157 14.15 2.81 0.89
N VAL A 158 13.45 3.83 0.39
CA VAL A 158 13.68 4.41 -0.94
C VAL A 158 15.10 4.96 -1.07
N GLY A 159 15.58 5.73 -0.08
CA GLY A 159 16.93 6.31 -0.09
C GLY A 159 18.01 5.25 -0.21
N ARG A 160 17.96 4.22 0.65
CA ARG A 160 18.89 3.08 0.61
C ARG A 160 18.84 2.33 -0.71
N ARG A 161 17.63 2.13 -1.26
CA ARG A 161 17.46 1.44 -2.54
C ARG A 161 18.00 2.25 -3.72
N VAL A 162 17.73 3.55 -3.79
CA VAL A 162 18.22 4.43 -4.85
C VAL A 162 19.75 4.50 -4.84
N GLU A 163 20.37 4.58 -3.66
CA GLU A 163 21.83 4.53 -3.55
C GLU A 163 22.41 3.23 -4.11
N TYR A 164 21.81 2.09 -3.76
CA TYR A 164 22.22 0.80 -4.32
C TYR A 164 22.10 0.78 -5.85
N LEU A 165 20.98 1.23 -6.41
CA LEU A 165 20.76 1.28 -7.86
C LEU A 165 21.75 2.23 -8.56
N ASN A 166 22.10 3.36 -7.93
CA ASN A 166 23.09 4.30 -8.44
C ASN A 166 24.50 3.69 -8.45
N ARG A 167 24.91 3.01 -7.37
CA ARG A 167 26.20 2.30 -7.29
C ARG A 167 26.31 1.20 -8.34
N ARG A 168 25.24 0.43 -8.54
CA ARG A 168 25.14 -0.59 -9.59
C ARG A 168 25.30 0.02 -10.99
N SER A 169 24.54 1.07 -11.28
CA SER A 169 24.54 1.73 -12.60
C SER A 169 25.87 2.41 -12.93
N ALA A 170 26.63 2.84 -11.91
CA ALA A 170 27.97 3.38 -12.07
C ALA A 170 29.04 2.32 -12.36
N GLY A 171 28.67 1.03 -12.52
CA GLY A 171 29.62 -0.06 -12.70
C GLY A 171 30.43 -0.40 -11.43
N GLY A 172 29.99 0.11 -10.27
CA GLY A 172 30.67 -0.09 -8.99
C GLY A 172 30.44 -1.47 -8.37
N ILE A 173 29.41 -2.19 -8.83
CA ILE A 173 29.15 -3.58 -8.44
C ILE A 173 29.56 -4.45 -9.63
N VAL A 174 30.80 -4.92 -9.61
CA VAL A 174 31.28 -5.90 -10.59
C VAL A 174 30.71 -7.25 -10.15
N GLU A 175 29.67 -7.74 -10.83
CA GLU A 175 29.24 -9.13 -10.70
C GLU A 175 30.48 -9.99 -10.91
N ARG A 176 30.96 -10.59 -9.83
CA ARG A 176 32.25 -11.26 -9.78
C ARG A 176 32.15 -12.48 -10.69
N ASP A 177 32.68 -12.36 -11.90
CA ASP A 177 32.78 -13.44 -12.88
C ASP A 177 33.56 -14.63 -12.29
N GLY A 178 32.86 -15.54 -11.59
CA GLY A 178 33.18 -16.94 -11.31
C GLY A 178 34.54 -17.33 -10.73
N ASN A 179 35.51 -16.43 -10.56
CA ASN A 179 36.89 -16.79 -10.27
C ASN A 179 37.10 -16.86 -8.75
N LYS A 180 36.86 -18.07 -8.21
CA LYS A 180 36.78 -18.41 -6.78
C LYS A 180 38.08 -18.28 -5.98
N ASN A 181 39.16 -17.77 -6.55
CA ASN A 181 40.48 -17.88 -5.94
C ASN A 181 40.97 -16.52 -5.42
N ASN A 182 40.86 -16.31 -4.11
CA ASN A 182 41.68 -15.37 -3.31
C ASN A 182 41.31 -13.87 -3.24
N ALA A 183 40.05 -13.48 -3.09
CA ALA A 183 39.82 -12.19 -2.42
C ALA A 183 38.80 -12.35 -1.30
N SER A 184 39.25 -11.99 -0.08
CA SER A 184 38.47 -11.77 1.13
C SER A 184 37.19 -11.04 0.73
N VAL A 185 36.11 -11.82 0.72
CA VAL A 185 34.76 -11.39 0.45
C VAL A 185 34.42 -10.43 1.59
N VAL A 186 34.51 -9.13 1.33
CA VAL A 186 33.66 -8.21 2.07
C VAL A 186 32.25 -8.63 1.67
N ASP A 187 31.48 -9.16 2.62
CA ASP A 187 30.07 -9.48 2.43
C ASP A 187 29.41 -8.27 1.76
N GLU A 188 29.14 -8.38 0.46
CA GLU A 188 28.32 -7.36 -0.20
C GLU A 188 26.94 -7.51 0.41
N ASP A 189 26.56 -6.49 1.21
CA ASP A 189 25.27 -6.39 1.85
C ASP A 189 24.16 -6.78 0.86
N GLU A 190 23.31 -7.73 1.26
CA GLU A 190 22.10 -8.12 0.53
C GLU A 190 21.41 -6.85 0.00
N PRO A 191 21.08 -6.79 -1.31
CA PRO A 191 20.56 -5.57 -1.90
C PRO A 191 19.33 -5.08 -1.12
N PRO A 192 19.25 -3.80 -0.73
CA PRO A 192 18.09 -3.28 -0.02
C PRO A 192 16.82 -3.65 -0.79
N PRO A 193 15.76 -4.19 -0.16
CA PRO A 193 14.60 -4.65 -0.91
C PRO A 193 13.85 -3.46 -1.55
N PRO A 194 13.19 -3.67 -2.71
CA PRO A 194 12.31 -2.65 -3.28
C PRO A 194 11.14 -2.35 -2.34
N VAL A 195 10.52 -1.19 -2.53
CA VAL A 195 9.23 -0.89 -1.91
C VAL A 195 8.17 -1.78 -2.53
N ARG A 196 7.47 -2.55 -1.71
CA ARG A 196 6.40 -3.45 -2.10
C ARG A 196 5.05 -2.76 -1.94
N ILE A 197 4.35 -2.61 -3.06
CA ILE A 197 3.02 -2.00 -3.11
C ILE A 197 2.02 -3.10 -3.44
N LEU A 198 1.13 -3.41 -2.51
CA LEU A 198 -0.02 -4.27 -2.78
C LEU A 198 -1.18 -3.41 -3.28
N VAL A 199 -1.75 -3.77 -4.42
CA VAL A 199 -2.97 -3.14 -4.94
C VAL A 199 -4.08 -4.18 -4.95
N LEU A 200 -5.14 -3.89 -4.19
CA LEU A 200 -6.36 -4.69 -4.13
C LEU A 200 -7.44 -3.94 -4.89
N GLY A 201 -8.14 -4.61 -5.80
CA GLY A 201 -9.15 -3.94 -6.60
C GLY A 201 -9.96 -4.88 -7.48
N GLY A 202 -10.89 -4.27 -8.22
CA GLY A 202 -11.81 -5.01 -9.08
C GLY A 202 -11.36 -5.13 -10.53
N SER A 203 -12.33 -5.15 -11.45
CA SER A 203 -12.07 -5.32 -12.89
C SER A 203 -11.26 -4.18 -13.51
N VAL A 204 -11.48 -2.94 -13.05
CA VAL A 204 -10.72 -1.77 -13.50
C VAL A 204 -9.24 -1.92 -13.10
N THR A 205 -8.96 -2.21 -11.83
CA THR A 205 -7.58 -2.44 -11.36
C THR A 205 -6.90 -3.64 -12.04
N MET A 206 -7.67 -4.67 -12.43
CA MET A 206 -7.18 -5.79 -13.26
C MET A 206 -6.85 -5.36 -14.71
N GLY A 207 -7.34 -4.21 -15.17
CA GLY A 207 -7.11 -3.65 -16.51
C GLY A 207 -8.19 -3.98 -17.54
N PHE A 208 -9.41 -4.32 -17.10
CA PHE A 208 -10.52 -4.56 -18.03
C PHE A 208 -10.79 -3.31 -18.90
N ASN A 209 -11.02 -3.51 -20.19
CA ASN A 209 -11.10 -2.48 -21.23
C ASN A 209 -9.82 -1.65 -21.50
N CYS A 210 -8.69 -1.99 -20.88
CA CYS A 210 -7.41 -1.39 -21.22
C CYS A 210 -6.82 -1.99 -22.51
N TRP A 211 -7.42 -1.61 -23.64
CA TRP A 211 -7.00 -2.03 -24.98
C TRP A 211 -6.12 -0.98 -25.64
N THR A 212 -4.91 -1.37 -26.05
CA THR A 212 -3.93 -0.46 -26.68
C THR A 212 -3.69 -0.75 -28.16
N GLY A 213 -4.15 -1.91 -28.66
CA GLY A 213 -3.80 -2.40 -30.00
C GLY A 213 -2.38 -2.95 -30.13
N ILE A 214 -1.57 -2.90 -29.07
CA ILE A 214 -0.18 -3.36 -29.07
C ILE A 214 -0.12 -4.89 -28.88
N ARG A 215 0.66 -5.58 -29.72
CA ARG A 215 0.79 -7.04 -29.68
C ARG A 215 1.40 -7.49 -28.35
N LYS A 216 0.83 -8.54 -27.73
CA LYS A 216 1.21 -9.10 -26.40
C LYS A 216 0.97 -8.15 -25.21
N TYR A 217 0.46 -6.95 -25.45
CA TYR A 217 0.10 -6.03 -24.39
C TYR A 217 -1.23 -6.50 -23.78
N THR A 218 -1.15 -7.20 -22.65
CA THR A 218 -2.31 -7.73 -21.95
C THR A 218 -3.02 -6.61 -21.18
N ASN A 219 -4.28 -6.86 -20.80
CA ASN A 219 -5.03 -5.98 -19.90
C ASN A 219 -4.23 -5.70 -18.62
N TYR A 220 -3.56 -6.71 -18.05
CA TYR A 220 -2.76 -6.57 -16.84
C TYR A 220 -1.58 -5.62 -17.02
N ASN A 221 -0.82 -5.75 -18.11
CA ASN A 221 0.31 -4.86 -18.42
C ASN A 221 -0.16 -3.43 -18.76
N CYS A 222 -1.41 -3.28 -19.18
CA CYS A 222 -2.05 -2.02 -19.46
C CYS A 222 -2.66 -1.34 -18.24
N ALA A 223 -3.01 -2.12 -17.24
CA ALA A 223 -3.66 -1.63 -16.03
C ALA A 223 -2.80 -0.56 -15.35
N TRP A 224 -3.47 0.36 -14.67
CA TRP A 224 -2.81 1.46 -13.97
C TRP A 224 -1.74 1.00 -12.94
N PRO A 225 -1.86 -0.16 -12.23
CA PRO A 225 -0.82 -0.60 -11.30
C PRO A 225 0.49 -0.95 -12.03
N ALA A 226 0.41 -1.66 -13.15
CA ALA A 226 1.59 -2.00 -13.96
C ALA A 226 2.21 -0.74 -14.60
N ARG A 227 1.38 0.24 -14.98
CA ARG A 227 1.87 1.54 -15.46
C ARG A 227 2.57 2.33 -14.36
N LEU A 228 2.04 2.32 -13.14
CA LEU A 228 2.67 2.94 -11.97
C LEU A 228 4.04 2.33 -11.68
N GLU A 229 4.14 0.99 -11.65
CA GLU A 229 5.43 0.30 -11.45
C GLU A 229 6.44 0.71 -12.52
N ASN A 230 6.05 0.62 -13.79
CA ASN A 230 6.92 0.98 -14.92
C ASN A 230 7.36 2.44 -14.85
N LEU A 231 6.43 3.36 -14.57
CA LEU A 231 6.71 4.79 -14.48
C LEU A 231 7.75 5.08 -13.39
N VAL A 232 7.51 4.61 -12.16
CA VAL A 232 8.39 4.89 -11.01
C VAL A 232 9.77 4.28 -11.20
N ASN A 233 9.84 3.02 -11.63
CA ASN A 233 11.12 2.35 -11.85
C ASN A 233 11.94 3.02 -12.97
N ARG A 234 11.29 3.46 -14.06
CA ARG A 234 12.01 4.11 -15.19
C ARG A 234 12.45 5.53 -14.87
N LEU A 235 11.74 6.26 -14.02
CA LEU A 235 12.17 7.57 -13.54
C LEU A 235 13.49 7.50 -12.77
N VAL A 236 13.75 6.39 -12.07
CA VAL A 236 14.96 6.20 -11.27
C VAL A 236 16.08 5.55 -12.08
N SER A 237 15.79 4.49 -12.85
CA SER A 237 16.81 3.71 -13.56
C SER A 237 17.23 4.30 -14.92
N GLY A 238 16.72 5.46 -15.32
CA GLY A 238 17.16 6.15 -16.54
C GLY A 238 16.71 5.52 -17.87
N GLY A 239 15.83 4.52 -17.83
CA GLY A 239 15.14 3.99 -19.02
C GLY A 239 15.49 2.55 -19.41
N ASP A 240 16.66 2.05 -19.01
CA ASP A 240 17.15 0.69 -19.32
C ASP A 240 16.73 -0.30 -18.23
N GLY A 241 15.42 -0.37 -17.96
CA GLY A 241 14.86 -1.28 -16.96
C GLY A 241 15.33 -2.72 -17.22
N GLY A 242 16.37 -3.15 -16.52
CA GLY A 242 16.90 -4.50 -16.63
C GLY A 242 15.81 -5.48 -16.20
N ASP A 243 15.65 -6.55 -16.97
CA ASP A 243 14.61 -7.57 -16.76
C ASP A 243 14.78 -8.37 -15.43
N GLY A 244 15.73 -8.00 -14.57
CA GLY A 244 15.98 -8.62 -13.27
C GLY A 244 15.33 -7.84 -12.10
N GLY A 245 14.77 -8.57 -11.13
CA GLY A 245 14.14 -8.00 -9.93
C GLY A 245 15.04 -7.05 -9.13
N ASP A 246 16.36 -7.24 -9.20
CA ASP A 246 17.35 -6.42 -8.49
C ASP A 246 17.47 -4.98 -9.00
N GLY A 247 16.91 -4.66 -10.16
CA GLY A 247 16.94 -3.31 -10.74
C GLY A 247 15.75 -2.40 -10.38
N LYS A 248 14.80 -2.89 -9.58
CA LYS A 248 13.55 -2.17 -9.28
C LYS A 248 13.66 -1.30 -8.03
N LEU A 249 13.09 -0.10 -8.05
CA LEU A 249 12.83 0.72 -6.86
C LEU A 249 11.55 0.26 -6.15
N VAL A 250 10.50 0.01 -6.93
CA VAL A 250 9.20 -0.44 -6.46
C VAL A 250 8.78 -1.72 -7.15
N GLU A 251 8.03 -2.54 -6.45
CA GLU A 251 7.40 -3.76 -6.95
C GLU A 251 5.91 -3.69 -6.63
N VAL A 252 5.06 -3.80 -7.65
CA VAL A 252 3.61 -3.64 -7.49
C VAL A 252 2.92 -5.00 -7.67
N TYR A 253 2.37 -5.53 -6.58
CA TYR A 253 1.54 -6.72 -6.59
C TYR A 253 0.09 -6.34 -6.86
N ASN A 254 -0.35 -6.51 -8.11
CA ASN A 254 -1.75 -6.30 -8.47
C ASN A 254 -2.57 -7.56 -8.18
N ALA A 255 -3.22 -7.58 -7.01
CA ALA A 255 -4.11 -8.64 -6.53
C ALA A 255 -5.58 -8.34 -6.85
N ALA A 256 -5.85 -7.82 -8.05
CA ALA A 256 -7.19 -7.47 -8.47
C ALA A 256 -7.98 -8.63 -9.09
N VAL A 257 -9.26 -8.70 -8.75
CA VAL A 257 -10.18 -9.72 -9.28
C VAL A 257 -11.46 -9.06 -9.78
N GLY A 258 -11.77 -9.28 -11.05
CA GLY A 258 -13.02 -8.79 -11.63
C GLY A 258 -14.26 -9.34 -10.91
N SER A 259 -15.23 -8.46 -10.68
CA SER A 259 -16.47 -8.72 -9.93
C SER A 259 -16.28 -8.98 -8.43
N THR A 260 -15.30 -8.31 -7.83
CA THR A 260 -15.09 -8.29 -6.36
C THR A 260 -15.09 -6.85 -5.87
N ASN A 261 -15.40 -6.65 -4.59
CA ASN A 261 -15.58 -5.34 -3.96
C ASN A 261 -14.70 -5.23 -2.70
N THR A 262 -14.80 -4.11 -1.97
CA THR A 262 -13.98 -3.87 -0.77
C THR A 262 -14.11 -4.97 0.26
N ALA A 263 -15.31 -5.53 0.48
CA ALA A 263 -15.51 -6.61 1.45
C ALA A 263 -14.71 -7.87 1.10
N THR A 264 -14.57 -8.19 -0.19
CA THR A 264 -13.66 -9.25 -0.64
C THR A 264 -12.21 -8.89 -0.31
N GLY A 265 -11.78 -7.66 -0.63
CA GLY A 265 -10.46 -7.15 -0.28
C GLY A 265 -10.15 -7.23 1.22
N THR A 266 -11.14 -6.93 2.07
CA THR A 266 -11.05 -7.06 3.52
C THR A 266 -10.76 -8.50 3.89
N ALA A 267 -11.48 -9.47 3.33
CA ALA A 267 -11.24 -10.89 3.60
C ALA A 267 -9.83 -11.32 3.16
N LEU A 268 -9.31 -10.82 2.04
CA LEU A 268 -7.94 -11.15 1.59
C LEU A 268 -6.87 -10.72 2.59
N VAL A 269 -7.03 -9.52 3.13
CA VAL A 269 -6.14 -8.98 4.15
C VAL A 269 -6.43 -9.63 5.51
N GLU A 270 -7.66 -9.83 5.89
CA GLU A 270 -7.97 -10.38 7.20
C GLU A 270 -7.48 -11.83 7.33
N PHE A 271 -7.60 -12.62 6.27
CA PHE A 271 -7.29 -14.06 6.27
C PHE A 271 -5.94 -14.41 5.63
N ASP A 272 -5.13 -13.40 5.32
CA ASP A 272 -3.79 -13.58 4.73
C ASP A 272 -3.77 -14.42 3.44
N LEU A 273 -4.80 -14.22 2.61
CA LEU A 273 -5.05 -14.95 1.35
C LEU A 273 -4.16 -14.50 0.20
N LEU A 274 -3.27 -13.54 0.49
CA LEU A 274 -2.33 -12.99 -0.47
C LEU A 274 -1.20 -13.98 -0.71
N PRO A 275 -0.61 -13.98 -1.91
CA PRO A 275 0.55 -14.80 -2.18
C PRO A 275 1.72 -14.37 -1.26
N PRO A 276 2.61 -15.29 -0.85
CA PRO A 276 3.63 -15.03 0.17
C PRO A 276 4.45 -13.75 -0.04
N GLU A 277 4.81 -13.44 -1.28
CA GLU A 277 5.55 -12.25 -1.69
C GLU A 277 4.80 -10.93 -1.40
N ALA A 278 3.47 -10.97 -1.44
CA ALA A 278 2.60 -9.81 -1.26
C ALA A 278 2.00 -9.68 0.15
N ARG A 279 2.29 -10.62 1.08
CA ARG A 279 1.74 -10.61 2.45
C ARG A 279 2.29 -9.51 3.35
N ASN A 280 3.50 -9.03 3.04
CA ASN A 280 4.21 -8.01 3.83
C ASN A 280 4.45 -6.71 3.02
N PRO A 281 3.40 -6.06 2.50
CA PRO A 281 3.57 -4.85 1.71
C PRO A 281 4.07 -3.69 2.59
N ASP A 282 4.77 -2.74 1.98
CA ASP A 282 5.07 -1.44 2.62
C ASP A 282 3.89 -0.46 2.43
N VAL A 283 3.17 -0.61 1.30
CA VAL A 283 2.00 0.20 0.93
C VAL A 283 0.87 -0.73 0.48
N VAL A 284 -0.34 -0.48 0.97
CA VAL A 284 -1.58 -1.13 0.50
C VAL A 284 -2.47 -0.09 -0.16
N ILE A 285 -2.92 -0.35 -1.37
CA ILE A 285 -3.87 0.50 -2.10
C ILE A 285 -5.20 -0.25 -2.27
N ASN A 286 -6.28 0.28 -1.71
CA ASN A 286 -7.65 -0.14 -2.05
C ASN A 286 -8.12 0.61 -3.30
N ALA A 287 -8.48 -0.13 -4.34
CA ALA A 287 -9.00 0.38 -5.61
C ALA A 287 -10.23 -0.42 -6.05
N TYR A 288 -11.22 -0.50 -5.14
CA TYR A 288 -12.52 -1.15 -5.36
C TYR A 288 -13.66 -0.18 -5.64
N SER A 289 -13.41 1.14 -5.69
CA SER A 289 -14.47 2.14 -5.78
C SER A 289 -15.47 1.88 -6.90
N THR A 290 -15.00 1.43 -8.06
CA THR A 290 -15.88 1.08 -9.18
C THR A 290 -16.85 -0.06 -8.86
N ASN A 291 -16.39 -1.08 -8.15
CA ASN A 291 -17.21 -2.21 -7.73
C ASN A 291 -18.09 -1.87 -6.52
N ASP A 292 -17.59 -1.06 -5.60
CA ASP A 292 -18.37 -0.58 -4.46
C ASP A 292 -19.54 0.32 -4.91
N MET A 293 -19.39 1.08 -5.99
CA MET A 293 -20.44 1.92 -6.59
C MET A 293 -21.31 1.24 -7.64
N HIS A 294 -21.07 -0.04 -7.90
CA HIS A 294 -21.80 -0.79 -8.89
C HIS A 294 -23.28 -1.00 -8.47
N ILE A 295 -24.21 -1.09 -9.42
CA ILE A 295 -25.65 -1.31 -9.10
C ILE A 295 -25.88 -2.53 -8.20
N LEU A 296 -24.97 -3.48 -8.26
CA LEU A 296 -25.07 -4.70 -7.48
C LEU A 296 -24.79 -4.50 -6.01
N SER A 297 -23.89 -3.57 -5.67
CA SER A 297 -23.69 -3.11 -4.29
C SER A 297 -24.93 -2.38 -3.79
N VAL A 298 -25.66 -1.66 -4.65
CA VAL A 298 -26.96 -1.04 -4.31
C VAL A 298 -27.98 -2.10 -3.94
N GLU A 299 -28.11 -3.15 -4.76
CA GLU A 299 -29.07 -4.22 -4.49
C GLU A 299 -28.70 -5.05 -3.26
N GLN A 300 -27.40 -5.28 -3.03
CA GLN A 300 -26.91 -5.90 -1.80
C GLN A 300 -27.26 -5.05 -0.58
N ALA A 301 -27.02 -3.74 -0.64
CA ALA A 301 -27.40 -2.80 0.41
C ALA A 301 -28.92 -2.84 0.67
N ARG A 302 -29.74 -2.82 -0.38
CA ARG A 302 -31.21 -2.96 -0.27
C ARG A 302 -31.62 -4.27 0.41
N SER A 303 -30.98 -5.39 0.06
CA SER A 303 -31.28 -6.69 0.70
C SER A 303 -30.96 -6.72 2.20
N LYS A 304 -30.09 -5.82 2.67
CA LYS A 304 -29.73 -5.61 4.08
C LYS A 304 -30.49 -4.45 4.73
N ASN A 305 -31.51 -3.87 4.07
CA ASN A 305 -32.23 -2.66 4.52
C ASN A 305 -31.30 -1.47 4.84
N MET A 306 -30.23 -1.30 4.07
CA MET A 306 -29.28 -0.19 4.21
C MET A 306 -29.16 0.59 2.89
N THR A 307 -28.69 1.84 2.99
CA THR A 307 -28.36 2.62 1.79
C THR A 307 -27.04 2.14 1.20
N LEU A 308 -26.77 2.46 -0.08
CA LEU A 308 -25.46 2.18 -0.69
C LEU A 308 -24.34 2.87 0.10
N ARG A 309 -24.58 4.12 0.51
CA ARG A 309 -23.65 4.90 1.32
C ARG A 309 -23.29 4.16 2.62
N ASP A 310 -24.27 3.66 3.36
CA ASP A 310 -24.01 2.95 4.62
C ASP A 310 -23.22 1.65 4.38
N ALA A 311 -23.61 0.87 3.37
CA ALA A 311 -22.94 -0.38 3.01
C ALA A 311 -21.47 -0.17 2.62
N THR A 312 -21.20 0.85 1.82
CA THR A 312 -19.84 1.19 1.37
C THR A 312 -19.01 1.81 2.49
N PHE A 313 -19.63 2.62 3.36
CA PHE A 313 -18.98 3.15 4.55
C PHE A 313 -18.56 2.04 5.51
N GLU A 314 -19.44 1.07 5.79
CA GLU A 314 -19.15 -0.10 6.61
C GLU A 314 -18.00 -0.93 6.01
N ALA A 315 -18.08 -1.27 4.72
CA ALA A 315 -17.03 -2.05 4.05
C ALA A 315 -15.67 -1.33 4.04
N ALA A 316 -15.64 -0.03 3.74
CA ALA A 316 -14.42 0.78 3.76
C ALA A 316 -13.81 0.88 5.15
N GLN A 317 -14.65 1.00 6.17
CA GLN A 317 -14.22 1.01 7.56
C GLN A 317 -13.61 -0.33 7.98
N GLU A 318 -14.27 -1.45 7.68
CA GLU A 318 -13.74 -2.79 7.96
C GLU A 318 -12.40 -3.02 7.28
N PHE A 319 -12.29 -2.62 6.00
CA PHE A 319 -11.04 -2.72 5.25
C PHE A 319 -9.91 -1.92 5.89
N ALA A 320 -10.15 -0.65 6.21
CA ALA A 320 -9.16 0.21 6.84
C ALA A 320 -8.69 -0.38 8.19
N ARG A 321 -9.63 -0.91 8.98
CA ARG A 321 -9.32 -1.57 10.25
C ARG A 321 -8.56 -2.88 10.08
N ALA A 322 -8.86 -3.67 9.04
CA ALA A 322 -8.13 -4.89 8.73
C ALA A 322 -6.68 -4.61 8.32
N VAL A 323 -6.44 -3.58 7.50
CA VAL A 323 -5.09 -3.19 7.06
C VAL A 323 -4.30 -2.52 8.19
N LEU A 324 -4.86 -1.50 8.84
CA LEU A 324 -4.16 -0.72 9.85
C LEU A 324 -4.10 -1.40 11.23
N GLY A 325 -5.01 -2.36 11.47
CA GLY A 325 -5.03 -3.17 12.69
C GLY A 325 -4.14 -4.39 12.61
N ARG A 326 -3.59 -4.72 11.42
CA ARG A 326 -2.56 -5.74 11.30
C ARG A 326 -1.33 -5.25 12.05
N CYS A 327 -0.96 -6.02 13.05
CA CYS A 327 0.43 -6.08 13.46
C CYS A 327 1.19 -6.59 12.24
N SER A 328 2.16 -5.83 11.73
CA SER A 328 3.13 -6.43 10.83
C SER A 328 3.71 -7.59 11.61
N ASN A 329 3.34 -8.83 11.27
CA ASN A 329 4.03 -10.02 11.74
C ASN A 329 5.47 -9.68 11.46
N GLY A 330 6.22 -9.33 12.51
CA GLY A 330 7.59 -8.93 12.38
C GLY A 330 8.21 -10.18 11.83
N GLY A 331 8.28 -10.25 10.50
CA GLY A 331 8.79 -11.39 9.82
C GLY A 331 10.13 -11.51 10.48
N ARG A 332 10.32 -12.60 11.24
CA ARG A 332 11.64 -13.18 11.33
C ARG A 332 11.98 -13.37 9.86
N ARG A 333 12.54 -12.31 9.22
CA ARG A 333 13.51 -12.42 8.17
C ARG A 333 14.35 -13.53 8.71
N SER A 334 14.22 -14.71 8.11
CA SER A 334 14.82 -15.92 8.60
C SER A 334 16.29 -15.58 8.74
N SER A 335 16.72 -15.23 9.94
CA SER A 335 18.10 -14.98 10.30
C SER A 335 18.79 -16.33 10.43
N LEU A 336 18.55 -17.19 9.44
CA LEU A 336 19.43 -18.29 9.08
C LEU A 336 20.80 -17.76 8.63
N SER A 337 20.99 -16.44 8.50
CA SER A 337 22.28 -15.79 8.74
C SER A 337 22.66 -15.90 10.22
N SER A 338 23.06 -17.11 10.54
CA SER A 338 23.66 -17.61 11.75
C SER A 338 24.94 -16.84 12.10
N SER A 339 25.16 -16.62 13.41
CA SER A 339 26.45 -16.42 14.10
C SER A 339 26.96 -15.03 14.52
N ARG A 340 26.24 -13.90 14.35
CA ARG A 340 26.72 -12.62 14.91
C ARG A 340 26.20 -12.33 16.33
N SER A 341 27.16 -12.36 17.26
CA SER A 341 27.20 -11.98 18.68
C SER A 341 25.87 -11.68 19.42
N PRO A 342 25.55 -12.44 20.49
CA PRO A 342 24.34 -12.27 21.31
C PRO A 342 24.37 -11.08 22.30
N SER A 343 25.13 -10.01 22.04
CA SER A 343 25.43 -9.00 23.07
C SER A 343 24.73 -7.63 22.95
N SER A 344 23.85 -7.39 21.96
CA SER A 344 23.02 -6.17 21.94
C SER A 344 21.53 -6.52 22.03
N SER A 345 21.05 -6.61 23.27
CA SER A 345 19.65 -6.88 23.63
C SER A 345 18.72 -5.67 23.39
N SER A 346 19.01 -4.82 22.41
CA SER A 346 18.13 -3.68 22.14
C SER A 346 16.86 -4.18 21.46
N PRO A 347 15.67 -4.01 22.05
CA PRO A 347 14.42 -4.45 21.44
C PRO A 347 14.27 -3.78 20.08
N SER A 348 14.12 -4.58 19.02
CA SER A 348 13.84 -4.05 17.69
C SER A 348 12.58 -3.19 17.74
N PRO A 349 12.57 -2.01 17.10
CA PRO A 349 11.41 -1.12 17.11
C PRO A 349 10.18 -1.87 16.58
N PRO A 350 8.99 -1.60 17.14
CA PRO A 350 7.76 -2.25 16.70
C PRO A 350 7.54 -2.01 15.21
N SER A 351 7.18 -3.07 14.49
CA SER A 351 6.88 -2.99 13.06
C SER A 351 5.62 -2.14 12.85
N LEU A 352 5.73 -1.12 11.99
CA LEU A 352 4.58 -0.31 11.60
C LEU A 352 3.64 -1.12 10.69
N PRO A 353 2.32 -0.88 10.73
CA PRO A 353 1.42 -1.39 9.69
C PRO A 353 1.82 -0.78 8.32
N PRO A 354 1.37 -1.36 7.20
CA PRO A 354 1.62 -0.75 5.90
C PRO A 354 0.94 0.61 5.77
N LEU A 355 1.52 1.49 4.96
CA LEU A 355 0.84 2.72 4.53
C LEU A 355 -0.43 2.35 3.76
N LEU A 356 -1.59 2.71 4.30
CA LEU A 356 -2.87 2.54 3.61
C LEU A 356 -3.17 3.76 2.72
N LEU A 357 -3.42 3.49 1.44
CA LEU A 357 -3.96 4.42 0.47
C LEU A 357 -5.31 3.90 -0.05
N TRP A 358 -6.24 4.82 -0.31
CA TRP A 358 -7.47 4.56 -1.03
C TRP A 358 -7.42 5.29 -2.38
N LEU A 359 -7.77 4.58 -3.45
CA LEU A 359 -7.93 5.14 -4.79
C LEU A 359 -9.41 5.09 -5.19
N ASP A 360 -10.01 6.25 -5.33
CA ASP A 360 -11.29 6.41 -6.02
C ASP A 360 -11.08 6.39 -7.54
N ASP A 361 -11.21 5.17 -8.08
CA ASP A 361 -11.17 4.86 -9.50
C ASP A 361 -12.54 4.93 -10.19
N TYR A 362 -13.60 5.30 -9.46
CA TYR A 362 -14.96 5.28 -9.99
C TYR A 362 -15.31 6.58 -10.71
N LEU A 363 -15.49 6.47 -12.02
CA LEU A 363 -16.14 7.49 -12.83
C LEU A 363 -17.05 6.79 -13.84
N GLY A 364 -18.29 6.53 -13.43
CA GLY A 364 -19.25 5.80 -14.25
C GLY A 364 -20.67 6.35 -14.11
N ASN A 365 -21.62 5.63 -14.70
CA ASN A 365 -23.03 6.01 -14.72
C ASN A 365 -23.95 4.88 -14.19
N GLU A 366 -23.42 4.04 -13.30
CA GLU A 366 -24.22 3.05 -12.56
C GLU A 366 -25.28 3.75 -11.72
N GLN A 367 -24.87 4.82 -11.04
CA GLN A 367 -25.79 5.80 -10.47
C GLN A 367 -26.12 6.85 -11.53
N ARG A 368 -27.39 7.27 -11.62
CA ARG A 368 -27.84 8.23 -12.64
C ARG A 368 -27.61 9.67 -12.18
N GLU A 369 -27.71 9.90 -10.88
CA GLU A 369 -27.56 11.20 -10.23
C GLU A 369 -26.09 11.47 -9.95
N ILE A 370 -25.59 12.65 -10.35
CA ILE A 370 -24.21 13.06 -10.10
C ILE A 370 -23.87 12.98 -8.61
N LEU A 371 -24.77 13.47 -7.74
CA LEU A 371 -24.55 13.40 -6.29
C LEU A 371 -24.35 11.96 -5.81
N ALA A 372 -25.17 11.03 -6.28
CA ALA A 372 -25.05 9.62 -5.95
C ALA A 372 -23.70 9.03 -6.37
N THR A 373 -23.16 9.45 -7.53
CA THR A 373 -21.81 9.00 -7.96
C THR A 373 -20.66 9.46 -7.05
N THR A 374 -20.90 10.43 -6.17
CA THR A 374 -19.88 10.97 -5.25
C THR A 374 -19.98 10.45 -3.82
N GLU A 375 -21.02 9.67 -3.48
CA GLU A 375 -21.30 9.23 -2.11
C GLU A 375 -20.15 8.40 -1.50
N LEU A 376 -19.54 7.50 -2.28
CA LEU A 376 -18.40 6.73 -1.82
C LEU A 376 -17.20 7.63 -1.53
N SER A 377 -16.85 8.55 -2.43
CA SER A 377 -15.71 9.45 -2.23
C SER A 377 -15.88 10.29 -0.96
N GLN A 378 -17.09 10.79 -0.69
CA GLN A 378 -17.40 11.50 0.55
C GLN A 378 -17.28 10.61 1.79
N SER A 379 -17.77 9.37 1.70
CA SER A 379 -17.71 8.38 2.79
C SER A 379 -16.28 7.99 3.13
N VAL A 380 -15.48 7.66 2.11
CA VAL A 380 -14.06 7.34 2.24
C VAL A 380 -13.29 8.53 2.77
N GLN A 381 -13.59 9.77 2.36
CA GLN A 381 -12.95 10.96 2.92
C GLN A 381 -13.15 11.08 4.44
N VAL A 382 -14.37 10.85 4.93
CA VAL A 382 -14.66 10.88 6.37
C VAL A 382 -13.82 9.83 7.09
N LEU A 383 -13.78 8.62 6.56
CA LEU A 383 -12.98 7.52 7.13
C LEU A 383 -11.47 7.77 7.05
N ALA A 384 -10.98 8.35 5.96
CA ALA A 384 -9.59 8.72 5.77
C ALA A 384 -9.15 9.74 6.81
N ASN A 385 -10.00 10.73 7.08
CA ASN A 385 -9.77 11.71 8.12
C ASN A 385 -9.85 11.07 9.52
N TYR A 386 -10.78 10.14 9.76
CA TYR A 386 -10.98 9.51 11.07
C TYR A 386 -9.84 8.52 11.43
N TYR A 387 -9.48 7.63 10.51
CA TYR A 387 -8.43 6.62 10.69
C TYR A 387 -7.02 7.13 10.37
N GLY A 388 -6.90 8.19 9.57
CA GLY A 388 -5.63 8.83 9.22
C GLY A 388 -4.89 8.17 8.04
N PHE A 389 -5.61 7.61 7.07
CA PHE A 389 -5.03 7.03 5.85
C PHE A 389 -5.09 8.00 4.66
N GLY A 390 -4.31 7.71 3.61
CA GLY A 390 -4.24 8.55 2.41
C GLY A 390 -5.38 8.30 1.43
N PHE A 391 -5.94 9.33 0.81
CA PHE A 391 -7.03 9.20 -0.16
C PHE A 391 -6.72 9.99 -1.43
N VAL A 392 -6.81 9.28 -2.56
CA VAL A 392 -6.61 9.77 -3.93
C VAL A 392 -7.88 9.53 -4.74
N SER A 393 -8.35 10.51 -5.50
CA SER A 393 -9.46 10.34 -6.44
C SER A 393 -9.03 10.70 -7.84
N TYR A 394 -8.89 9.70 -8.70
CA TYR A 394 -8.72 9.95 -10.13
C TYR A 394 -9.96 10.67 -10.69
N ALA A 395 -11.14 10.26 -10.24
CA ALA A 395 -12.39 10.84 -10.68
C ALA A 395 -12.41 12.36 -10.47
N ASP A 396 -12.05 12.85 -9.28
CA ASP A 396 -11.99 14.30 -9.00
C ASP A 396 -11.02 15.07 -9.91
N ALA A 397 -9.97 14.41 -10.40
CA ALA A 397 -8.99 15.02 -11.30
C ALA A 397 -9.50 15.21 -12.73
N VAL A 398 -10.57 14.53 -13.14
CA VAL A 398 -11.08 14.56 -14.52
C VAL A 398 -12.60 14.76 -14.63
N ARG A 399 -13.33 14.80 -13.51
CA ARG A 399 -14.80 14.83 -13.50
C ARG A 399 -15.35 16.05 -14.22
N ASP A 400 -14.69 17.21 -14.10
CA ASP A 400 -15.06 18.43 -14.84
C ASP A 400 -14.98 18.22 -16.35
N LEU A 401 -13.95 17.53 -16.84
CA LEU A 401 -13.76 17.22 -18.25
C LEU A 401 -14.85 16.28 -18.77
N VAL A 402 -15.17 15.24 -18.00
CA VAL A 402 -16.20 14.25 -18.35
C VAL A 402 -17.60 14.85 -18.31
N TYR A 403 -17.90 15.70 -17.32
CA TYR A 403 -19.21 16.34 -17.24
C TYR A 403 -19.39 17.50 -18.21
N GLY A 404 -18.29 18.07 -18.71
CA GLY A 404 -18.32 19.07 -19.78
C GLY A 404 -18.96 18.55 -21.07
N THR A 405 -18.86 17.24 -21.33
CA THR A 405 -19.59 16.58 -22.41
C THR A 405 -19.79 15.09 -22.14
N SER A 406 -21.04 14.61 -22.09
CA SER A 406 -21.35 13.20 -21.86
C SER A 406 -20.88 12.26 -22.99
N THR A 407 -20.39 12.82 -24.10
CA THR A 407 -19.82 12.09 -25.24
C THR A 407 -18.30 11.98 -25.20
N GLU A 408 -17.66 12.51 -24.15
CA GLU A 408 -16.24 12.33 -23.87
C GLU A 408 -15.87 10.84 -23.82
N VAL A 409 -14.69 10.44 -24.32
CA VAL A 409 -14.28 9.03 -24.45
C VAL A 409 -12.88 8.71 -23.91
N MET A 410 -12.08 9.73 -23.58
CA MET A 410 -10.72 9.58 -23.02
C MET A 410 -10.77 9.16 -21.56
N PHE A 411 -11.66 9.73 -20.76
CA PHE A 411 -11.74 9.45 -19.32
C PHE A 411 -12.99 8.68 -18.93
N SER A 412 -14.00 8.74 -19.78
CA SER A 412 -15.28 8.09 -19.62
C SER A 412 -15.25 6.57 -19.88
N PRO A 413 -16.16 5.80 -19.27
CA PRO A 413 -16.34 4.38 -19.57
C PRO A 413 -16.61 4.11 -21.05
N ALA A 414 -15.96 3.09 -21.60
CA ALA A 414 -15.92 2.87 -23.04
C ALA A 414 -17.30 2.46 -23.60
N GLY A 415 -17.92 3.34 -24.39
CA GLY A 415 -19.20 3.06 -25.03
C GLY A 415 -20.43 3.29 -24.15
N TRP A 416 -20.27 4.01 -23.03
CA TRP A 416 -21.37 4.47 -22.19
C TRP A 416 -22.30 5.45 -22.91
N TYR A 417 -21.81 6.18 -23.92
CA TYR A 417 -22.62 6.97 -24.84
C TYR A 417 -22.55 6.33 -26.22
N ARG A 418 -23.71 6.11 -26.85
CA ARG A 418 -23.78 5.58 -28.22
C ARG A 418 -24.72 6.44 -29.05
N GLU A 419 -24.16 7.14 -30.02
CA GLU A 419 -24.89 8.07 -30.90
C GLU A 419 -26.07 7.38 -31.61
N ASN A 420 -25.85 6.16 -32.10
CA ASN A 420 -26.87 5.37 -32.81
C ASN A 420 -28.01 4.84 -31.93
N ARG A 421 -27.89 4.86 -30.60
CA ARG A 421 -28.92 4.38 -29.68
C ARG A 421 -29.53 5.47 -28.79
N ARG A 422 -29.22 6.74 -29.07
CA ARG A 422 -29.76 7.93 -28.38
C ARG A 422 -29.83 7.76 -26.86
N GLY A 423 -28.67 7.62 -26.19
CA GLY A 423 -28.64 7.66 -24.73
C GLY A 423 -27.41 7.04 -24.07
N MET A 424 -27.44 7.10 -22.73
CA MET A 424 -26.40 6.58 -21.85
C MET A 424 -26.65 5.12 -21.44
N PHE A 425 -25.77 4.22 -21.85
CA PHE A 425 -25.66 2.83 -21.43
C PHE A 425 -24.87 2.72 -20.14
N ARG A 426 -25.30 1.84 -19.24
CA ARG A 426 -24.51 1.52 -18.05
C ARG A 426 -23.20 0.88 -18.49
N GLU A 427 -22.10 1.52 -18.11
CA GLU A 427 -20.75 1.01 -18.30
C GLU A 427 -19.87 1.64 -17.22
N ILE A 428 -18.95 0.85 -16.71
CA ILE A 428 -18.04 1.23 -15.62
C ILE A 428 -16.57 1.10 -16.01
N HIS A 429 -16.27 0.40 -17.11
CA HIS A 429 -14.91 0.07 -17.48
C HIS A 429 -14.37 1.10 -18.48
N PRO A 430 -13.40 1.93 -18.07
CA PRO A 430 -12.82 2.95 -18.92
C PRO A 430 -11.77 2.37 -19.88
N GLY A 431 -11.36 3.20 -20.85
CA GLY A 431 -10.31 2.86 -21.80
C GLY A 431 -8.89 3.04 -21.24
N ALA A 432 -7.89 2.82 -22.10
CA ALA A 432 -6.47 2.88 -21.73
C ALA A 432 -6.02 4.24 -21.17
N THR A 433 -6.65 5.34 -21.57
CA THR A 433 -6.31 6.71 -21.15
C THR A 433 -6.65 7.00 -19.71
N MET A 434 -7.73 6.42 -19.17
CA MET A 434 -7.99 6.43 -17.72
C MET A 434 -6.87 5.72 -16.96
N HIS A 435 -6.40 4.56 -17.44
CA HIS A 435 -5.32 3.83 -16.76
C HIS A 435 -4.00 4.60 -16.73
N ILE A 436 -3.70 5.36 -17.78
CA ILE A 436 -2.58 6.32 -17.80
C ILE A 436 -2.82 7.40 -16.72
N ALA A 437 -4.00 8.01 -16.71
CA ALA A 437 -4.33 9.09 -15.79
C ALA A 437 -4.33 8.66 -14.31
N ALA A 438 -4.91 7.50 -13.98
CA ALA A 438 -4.90 6.94 -12.63
C ALA A 438 -3.45 6.66 -12.16
N SER A 439 -2.58 6.15 -13.04
CA SER A 439 -1.17 5.95 -12.70
C SER A 439 -0.46 7.27 -12.37
N TYR A 440 -0.78 8.37 -13.06
CA TYR A 440 -0.25 9.70 -12.76
C TYR A 440 -0.82 10.30 -11.48
N ALA A 441 -2.12 10.15 -11.23
CA ALA A 441 -2.75 10.62 -9.98
C ALA A 441 -2.08 9.98 -8.76
N VAL A 442 -1.86 8.65 -8.80
CA VAL A 442 -1.18 7.93 -7.71
C VAL A 442 0.31 8.30 -7.62
N ALA A 443 1.03 8.38 -8.75
CA ALA A 443 2.45 8.77 -8.75
C ALA A 443 2.67 10.19 -8.20
N TYR A 444 1.83 11.15 -8.62
CA TYR A 444 1.86 12.52 -8.09
C TYR A 444 1.55 12.56 -6.60
N TYR A 445 0.58 11.76 -6.15
CA TYR A 445 0.24 11.68 -4.74
C TYR A 445 1.41 11.15 -3.89
N LEU A 446 2.10 10.09 -4.34
CA LEU A 446 3.30 9.58 -3.68
C LEU A 446 4.43 10.63 -3.66
N LEU A 447 4.62 11.37 -4.76
CA LEU A 447 5.55 12.50 -4.80
C LEU A 447 5.18 13.57 -3.77
N ASN A 448 3.89 13.92 -3.67
CA ASN A 448 3.40 14.87 -2.68
C ASN A 448 3.65 14.40 -1.24
N LEU A 449 3.45 13.12 -0.94
CA LEU A 449 3.77 12.58 0.39
C LEU A 449 5.26 12.71 0.70
N GLY A 450 6.13 12.33 -0.25
CA GLY A 450 7.58 12.43 -0.08
C GLY A 450 8.05 13.87 0.12
N THR A 451 7.63 14.81 -0.73
CA THR A 451 8.04 16.22 -0.62
C THR A 451 7.49 16.90 0.63
N THR A 452 6.26 16.55 1.04
CA THR A 452 5.67 17.06 2.28
C THR A 452 6.47 16.54 3.48
N TYR A 453 6.77 15.25 3.54
CA TYR A 453 7.59 14.68 4.61
C TYR A 453 8.96 15.34 4.70
N CYS A 454 9.65 15.52 3.57
CA CYS A 454 10.96 16.18 3.55
C CYS A 454 10.90 17.66 3.97
N SER A 455 9.79 18.34 3.70
CA SER A 455 9.56 19.70 4.19
C SER A 455 9.28 19.74 5.70
N LEU A 456 8.82 18.62 6.27
CA LEU A 456 8.56 18.44 7.69
C LEU A 456 9.76 17.89 8.45
N GLU A 457 10.83 17.39 7.82
CA GLU A 457 11.97 16.75 8.49
C GLU A 457 12.57 17.62 9.61
N SER A 458 12.65 18.95 9.42
CA SER A 458 13.13 19.89 10.44
C SER A 458 12.22 20.04 11.67
N TRP A 459 11.00 19.50 11.60
CA TRP A 459 10.02 19.49 12.70
C TRP A 459 10.08 18.19 13.49
N ASP A 460 10.88 17.20 13.06
CA ASP A 460 10.88 15.84 13.60
C ASP A 460 9.45 15.28 13.79
N PRO A 461 8.70 15.09 12.69
CA PRO A 461 7.31 14.68 12.74
C PRO A 461 7.17 13.28 13.36
N VAL A 462 8.23 12.48 13.35
CA VAL A 462 8.29 11.14 13.95
C VAL A 462 8.28 11.27 15.48
N HIS A 463 9.08 12.18 16.03
CA HIS A 463 9.10 12.42 17.47
C HIS A 463 7.79 13.05 17.95
N LEU A 464 7.26 14.05 17.25
CA LEU A 464 5.99 14.72 17.57
C LEU A 464 4.80 13.76 17.69
N ASP A 465 4.70 12.77 16.78
CA ASP A 465 3.63 11.75 16.84
C ASP A 465 3.86 10.70 17.94
N SER A 466 5.13 10.42 18.27
CA SER A 466 5.50 9.36 19.22
C SER A 466 5.47 9.81 20.69
N THR A 467 5.65 11.10 20.96
CA THR A 467 5.54 11.64 22.31
C THR A 467 4.08 11.63 22.72
N THR A 468 3.65 10.51 23.28
CA THR A 468 2.40 10.30 24.03
C THR A 468 2.25 11.24 25.23
N ASN A 469 3.17 12.20 25.39
CA ASN A 469 3.11 13.32 26.30
C ASN A 469 3.52 14.58 25.54
N TYR A 470 2.54 15.30 24.98
CA TYR A 470 2.67 16.72 24.66
C TYR A 470 3.16 17.56 25.87
N THR A 471 3.09 16.99 27.08
CA THR A 471 3.45 17.59 28.37
C THR A 471 4.93 17.44 28.70
N THR A 472 5.51 16.23 28.68
CA THR A 472 6.92 16.05 29.08
C THR A 472 7.91 16.52 28.01
N SER A 473 7.55 16.43 26.73
CA SER A 473 8.45 16.85 25.65
C SER A 473 8.74 18.35 25.64
N LEU A 474 7.86 19.22 26.15
CA LEU A 474 8.13 20.66 26.21
C LEU A 474 8.92 21.08 27.45
N ASP A 475 8.77 20.36 28.57
CA ASP A 475 9.36 20.75 29.86
C ASP A 475 10.70 20.05 30.16
N SER A 476 10.98 18.90 29.54
CA SER A 476 12.25 18.18 29.71
C SER A 476 13.25 18.40 28.58
N ILE A 477 13.03 19.36 27.69
CA ILE A 477 14.09 19.81 26.76
C ILE A 477 15.06 20.66 27.58
N PRO A 478 16.32 20.21 27.76
CA PRO A 478 17.32 21.00 28.45
C PRO A 478 17.42 22.37 27.78
N THR A 479 17.24 23.44 28.55
CA THR A 479 17.47 24.83 28.10
C THR A 479 18.94 25.07 27.68
N ASN A 480 19.83 24.11 27.96
CA ASN A 480 21.17 24.05 27.40
C ASN A 480 21.09 23.39 26.03
N GLY A 481 20.85 24.23 25.02
CA GLY A 481 20.29 23.84 23.74
C GLY A 481 21.04 22.77 22.94
N SER A 482 20.24 21.90 22.32
CA SER A 482 20.50 21.40 20.96
C SER A 482 19.29 20.69 20.35
N HIS A 483 18.37 20.13 21.15
CA HIS A 483 17.24 19.38 20.58
C HIS A 483 15.91 19.68 21.28
N GLY A 484 15.00 20.39 20.59
CA GLY A 484 13.57 20.30 20.92
C GLY A 484 12.68 21.52 20.65
N THR A 485 13.22 22.73 20.51
CA THR A 485 12.41 23.84 19.99
C THR A 485 12.44 23.81 18.47
N ILE A 486 11.28 23.61 17.84
CA ILE A 486 11.13 23.77 16.39
C ILE A 486 11.65 25.16 16.03
N LYS A 487 12.76 25.20 15.29
CA LYS A 487 13.51 26.42 15.03
C LYS A 487 12.60 27.45 14.36
N GLY A 488 12.37 28.58 15.05
CA GLY A 488 11.55 29.68 14.56
C GLY A 488 10.14 29.78 15.16
N LEU A 489 9.71 28.84 16.01
CA LEU A 489 8.52 29.04 16.84
C LEU A 489 8.84 29.92 18.06
N PRO A 490 7.95 30.85 18.45
CA PRO A 490 8.12 31.63 19.67
C PRO A 490 8.03 30.73 20.90
N ALA A 491 8.85 31.01 21.92
CA ALA A 491 8.73 30.37 23.22
C ALA A 491 7.35 30.67 23.82
N LEU A 492 6.71 29.64 24.41
CA LEU A 492 5.46 29.83 25.13
C LEU A 492 5.74 30.61 26.42
N LEU A 493 5.04 31.73 26.63
CA LEU A 493 5.19 32.57 27.83
C LEU A 493 4.69 31.87 29.11
N ASN A 494 3.80 30.90 28.95
CA ASN A 494 3.27 30.11 30.05
C ASN A 494 3.02 28.66 29.59
N PRO A 495 4.07 27.83 29.57
CA PRO A 495 4.00 26.45 29.11
C PRO A 495 3.24 25.55 30.08
N ASP A 496 2.71 26.03 31.21
CA ASP A 496 1.85 25.24 32.11
C ASP A 496 0.41 25.77 32.22
N GLY A 497 0.21 27.06 31.97
CA GLY A 497 -1.04 27.77 32.29
C GLY A 497 -2.14 27.71 31.24
N PHE A 498 -1.93 27.06 30.10
CA PHE A 498 -2.99 26.88 29.11
C PHE A 498 -3.90 25.72 29.53
N GLN A 499 -4.99 26.02 30.26
CA GLN A 499 -6.04 25.05 30.57
C GLN A 499 -6.74 24.59 29.28
N GLY A 500 -7.07 23.29 29.19
CA GLY A 500 -7.77 22.74 28.02
C GLY A 500 -6.86 22.23 26.90
N ARG A 501 -5.59 21.89 27.18
CA ARG A 501 -4.72 21.23 26.19
C ARG A 501 -5.33 19.93 25.68
N PRO A 502 -5.21 19.65 24.37
CA PRO A 502 -5.54 18.33 23.85
C PRO A 502 -4.75 17.26 24.61
N LYS A 503 -5.45 16.21 25.04
CA LYS A 503 -4.77 15.03 25.59
C LYS A 503 -4.08 14.27 24.46
N PRO A 504 -2.98 13.56 24.75
CA PRO A 504 -2.40 12.61 23.82
C PRO A 504 -3.46 11.64 23.28
N ARG A 505 -3.35 11.35 21.99
CA ARG A 505 -4.21 10.38 21.32
C ARG A 505 -3.99 8.99 21.93
N PRO A 506 -5.03 8.20 22.25
CA PRO A 506 -4.86 6.80 22.62
C PRO A 506 -4.13 6.02 21.53
N THR A 507 -3.37 4.98 21.90
CA THR A 507 -2.65 4.17 20.92
C THR A 507 -3.62 3.31 20.09
N GLY A 508 -3.19 2.89 18.89
CA GLY A 508 -4.00 2.07 18.01
C GLY A 508 -5.13 2.83 17.30
N LEU A 509 -6.07 2.05 16.76
CA LEU A 509 -7.18 2.58 15.94
C LEU A 509 -8.32 3.10 16.84
N PRO A 510 -8.99 4.21 16.45
CA PRO A 510 -10.21 4.65 17.11
C PRO A 510 -11.32 3.59 16.99
N PRO A 511 -12.38 3.64 17.82
CA PRO A 511 -13.53 2.72 17.70
C PRO A 511 -14.18 2.83 16.31
N PRO A 512 -14.88 1.80 15.81
CA PRO A 512 -15.65 1.89 14.57
C PRO A 512 -16.54 3.13 14.59
N LEU A 513 -16.52 3.97 13.55
CA LEU A 513 -17.42 5.09 13.40
C LEU A 513 -18.76 4.56 12.91
N ASP A 514 -19.76 4.53 13.77
CA ASP A 514 -21.12 4.08 13.48
C ASP A 514 -22.15 4.94 14.21
N SER A 515 -23.44 4.64 14.07
CA SER A 515 -24.52 5.40 14.73
C SER A 515 -24.51 5.32 16.27
N ARG A 516 -23.71 4.43 16.87
CA ARG A 516 -23.54 4.27 18.32
C ARG A 516 -22.34 5.06 18.83
N THR A 517 -21.46 5.50 17.95
CA THR A 517 -20.26 6.24 18.31
C THR A 517 -20.62 7.70 18.51
N ASP A 518 -20.63 8.12 19.77
CA ASP A 518 -20.93 9.49 20.16
C ASP A 518 -19.69 10.27 20.62
N LEU A 519 -19.79 11.60 20.59
CA LEU A 519 -18.69 12.49 20.96
C LEU A 519 -18.34 12.44 22.45
N GLU A 520 -19.28 12.04 23.32
CA GLU A 520 -19.08 12.00 24.77
C GLU A 520 -18.24 10.79 25.19
N ASN A 521 -18.34 9.68 24.43
CA ASN A 521 -17.77 8.39 24.78
C ASN A 521 -16.61 7.95 23.87
N VAL A 522 -16.47 8.49 22.65
CA VAL A 522 -15.44 8.06 21.68
C VAL A 522 -14.02 8.02 22.27
N SER A 523 -13.66 9.00 23.11
CA SER A 523 -12.33 9.04 23.74
C SER A 523 -12.15 7.95 24.80
N LYS A 524 -13.21 7.63 25.55
CA LYS A 524 -13.20 6.56 26.56
C LYS A 524 -13.16 5.19 25.90
N ASP A 525 -13.97 5.01 24.84
CA ASP A 525 -14.04 3.77 24.09
C ASP A 525 -12.74 3.47 23.36
N TRP A 526 -12.11 4.50 22.79
CA TRP A 526 -10.79 4.38 22.19
C TRP A 526 -9.74 3.97 23.22
N LYS A 527 -9.69 4.66 24.37
CA LYS A 527 -8.75 4.30 25.42
C LYS A 527 -8.98 2.87 25.92
N ARG A 528 -10.23 2.48 26.16
CA ARG A 528 -10.59 1.12 26.54
C ARG A 528 -10.11 0.09 25.52
N GLN A 529 -10.36 0.29 24.22
CA GLN A 529 -9.89 -0.62 23.17
C GLN A 529 -8.36 -0.65 23.04
N SER A 530 -7.70 0.48 23.29
CA SER A 530 -6.24 0.61 23.32
C SER A 530 -5.63 -0.19 24.48
N ASP A 531 -6.23 -0.10 25.66
CA ASP A 531 -5.81 -0.81 26.87
C ASP A 531 -6.14 -2.32 26.80
N GLU A 532 -7.28 -2.69 26.20
CA GLU A 532 -7.73 -4.08 26.03
C GLU A 532 -6.97 -4.86 24.95
N ARG A 533 -6.31 -4.18 24.01
CA ARG A 533 -5.49 -4.82 22.99
C ARG A 533 -4.09 -5.05 23.55
N PRO A 534 -3.73 -6.27 24.01
CA PRO A 534 -2.35 -6.56 24.34
C PRO A 534 -1.50 -6.20 23.13
N GLY A 535 -0.48 -5.37 23.35
CA GLY A 535 0.36 -4.83 22.29
C GLY A 535 0.76 -5.93 21.31
N CYS A 536 0.71 -5.62 20.02
CA CYS A 536 0.89 -6.54 18.89
C CYS A 536 1.70 -7.80 19.21
N THR A 537 1.02 -8.83 19.72
CA THR A 537 1.62 -10.12 19.96
C THR A 537 1.59 -10.82 18.61
N VAL A 538 2.69 -10.70 17.86
CA VAL A 538 2.98 -11.61 16.75
C VAL A 538 2.73 -13.00 17.30
N THR A 539 1.91 -13.81 16.62
CA THR A 539 1.65 -15.19 17.04
C THR A 539 3.01 -15.84 17.32
N PRO A 540 3.30 -16.23 18.58
CA PRO A 540 4.66 -16.59 19.00
C PRO A 540 5.30 -17.69 18.14
N ASP A 541 4.45 -18.49 17.50
CA ASP A 541 4.83 -19.69 16.76
C ASP A 541 5.04 -19.44 15.26
N GLY A 542 4.78 -18.22 14.74
CA GLY A 542 4.88 -17.94 13.30
C GLY A 542 3.86 -18.69 12.43
N LYS A 543 2.83 -19.28 13.04
CA LYS A 543 1.76 -19.99 12.34
C LYS A 543 0.95 -19.03 11.47
N PRO A 544 0.55 -19.44 10.24
CA PRO A 544 -0.34 -18.64 9.43
C PRO A 544 -1.68 -18.49 10.15
N LYS A 545 -2.31 -17.30 10.07
CA LYS A 545 -3.63 -17.07 10.66
C LYS A 545 -4.69 -18.04 10.11
N CYS A 546 -4.54 -18.40 8.83
CA CYS A 546 -5.38 -19.39 8.16
C CYS A 546 -4.50 -20.53 7.67
N PRO A 547 -4.47 -21.68 8.38
CA PRO A 547 -3.66 -22.82 7.96
C PRO A 547 -4.16 -23.45 6.65
N PHE A 548 -5.42 -23.22 6.28
CA PHE A 548 -5.92 -23.53 4.95
C PHE A 548 -6.65 -22.32 4.36
N SER A 549 -6.33 -21.99 3.11
CA SER A 549 -7.06 -20.95 2.42
C SER A 549 -6.91 -21.00 0.91
N TRP A 550 -8.01 -20.83 0.20
CA TRP A 550 -8.05 -20.77 -1.26
C TRP A 550 -9.12 -19.79 -1.72
N VAL A 551 -8.80 -18.92 -2.68
CA VAL A 551 -9.78 -18.11 -3.41
C VAL A 551 -9.45 -18.10 -4.89
N SER A 552 -10.45 -18.43 -5.69
CA SER A 552 -10.39 -18.47 -7.15
C SER A 552 -9.94 -17.14 -7.75
N GLY A 553 -8.92 -17.21 -8.60
CA GLY A 553 -8.34 -16.04 -9.26
C GLY A 553 -7.32 -15.26 -8.41
N ILE A 554 -7.08 -15.65 -7.16
CA ILE A 554 -6.17 -14.94 -6.24
C ILE A 554 -5.01 -15.83 -5.81
N SER A 555 -5.29 -17.07 -5.41
CA SER A 555 -4.27 -18.00 -4.95
C SER A 555 -3.30 -18.34 -6.10
N GLN A 556 -2.11 -17.75 -6.06
CA GLN A 556 -1.10 -17.89 -7.12
C GLN A 556 -0.39 -19.25 -7.14
N ASP A 557 -0.47 -20.04 -6.06
CA ASP A 557 0.12 -21.40 -6.01
C ASP A 557 -0.36 -22.28 -7.17
N VAL A 558 -1.51 -21.93 -7.76
CA VAL A 558 -2.00 -22.43 -9.04
C VAL A 558 -1.41 -21.61 -10.20
N GLN A 559 -0.08 -21.55 -10.33
CA GLN A 559 0.56 -20.76 -11.38
C GLN A 559 0.16 -21.27 -12.77
N TRP A 560 -0.04 -20.30 -13.66
CA TRP A 560 -0.77 -20.36 -14.93
C TRP A 560 -0.18 -21.24 -16.04
N ASN A 561 0.95 -21.89 -15.79
CA ASN A 561 1.78 -22.55 -16.81
C ASN A 561 1.69 -24.09 -16.80
N THR A 562 1.12 -24.71 -15.76
CA THR A 562 0.79 -26.15 -15.71
C THR A 562 -0.72 -26.37 -15.80
N GLU A 563 -1.17 -27.59 -16.10
CA GLU A 563 -2.60 -27.94 -16.05
C GLU A 563 -3.18 -27.60 -14.67
N PRO A 564 -3.97 -26.52 -14.54
CA PRO A 564 -4.28 -25.95 -13.22
C PRO A 564 -5.18 -26.86 -12.40
N GLN A 565 -5.91 -27.75 -13.07
CA GLN A 565 -6.77 -28.74 -12.42
C GLN A 565 -5.95 -29.70 -11.56
N ASP A 566 -4.75 -30.07 -11.96
CA ASP A 566 -3.91 -31.00 -11.17
C ASP A 566 -3.25 -30.32 -9.98
N VAL A 567 -2.82 -29.07 -10.12
CA VAL A 567 -2.34 -28.28 -8.98
C VAL A 567 -3.46 -28.06 -7.98
N PHE A 568 -4.65 -27.71 -8.47
CA PHE A 568 -5.84 -27.55 -7.66
C PHE A 568 -6.23 -28.84 -6.95
N ARG A 569 -6.32 -29.97 -7.68
CA ARG A 569 -6.62 -31.28 -7.10
C ARG A 569 -5.60 -31.64 -6.03
N ARG A 570 -4.30 -31.40 -6.25
CA ARG A 570 -3.27 -31.63 -5.23
C ARG A 570 -3.45 -30.74 -4.00
N HIS A 571 -3.81 -29.47 -4.18
CA HIS A 571 -4.06 -28.54 -3.08
C HIS A 571 -5.26 -28.98 -2.21
N PHE A 572 -6.27 -29.61 -2.82
CA PHE A 572 -7.45 -30.12 -2.14
C PHE A 572 -7.39 -31.61 -1.78
N ALA A 573 -6.38 -32.37 -2.23
CA ALA A 573 -6.35 -33.83 -2.12
C ALA A 573 -6.32 -34.33 -0.67
N SER A 574 -5.71 -33.56 0.24
CA SER A 574 -5.68 -33.84 1.68
C SER A 574 -6.97 -33.47 2.40
N HIS A 575 -7.90 -32.77 1.74
CA HIS A 575 -9.05 -32.16 2.39
C HIS A 575 -10.40 -32.57 1.80
N VAL A 576 -10.48 -32.90 0.51
CA VAL A 576 -11.71 -33.38 -0.12
C VAL A 576 -11.75 -34.90 -0.01
N VAL A 577 -12.78 -35.44 0.63
CA VAL A 577 -12.94 -36.89 0.82
C VAL A 577 -13.31 -37.51 -0.54
N PRO A 578 -12.44 -38.33 -1.17
CA PRO A 578 -12.68 -38.84 -2.53
C PRO A 578 -13.70 -39.99 -2.58
N GLU A 579 -14.04 -40.56 -1.43
CA GLU A 579 -14.75 -41.85 -1.32
C GLU A 579 -16.28 -41.73 -1.28
N GLU A 580 -16.84 -40.52 -1.16
CA GLU A 580 -18.28 -40.31 -1.29
C GLU A 580 -18.60 -39.91 -2.74
N PRO A 581 -19.76 -40.30 -3.33
CA PRO A 581 -20.16 -39.83 -4.64
C PRO A 581 -20.42 -38.31 -4.56
N SER A 582 -19.34 -37.53 -4.68
CA SER A 582 -19.41 -36.09 -4.57
C SER A 582 -20.10 -35.62 -5.84
N GLY A 583 -21.38 -35.27 -5.72
CA GLY A 583 -22.14 -34.64 -6.79
C GLY A 583 -21.64 -33.25 -7.13
N TRP A 584 -20.36 -32.93 -6.91
CA TRP A 584 -19.69 -31.67 -7.18
C TRP A 584 -18.42 -31.91 -7.99
N GLY A 585 -18.24 -31.11 -9.03
CA GLY A 585 -17.10 -31.15 -9.93
C GLY A 585 -16.38 -29.81 -9.97
N LEU A 586 -15.08 -29.85 -10.21
CA LEU A 586 -14.29 -28.65 -10.48
C LEU A 586 -14.55 -28.17 -11.91
N ILE A 587 -15.13 -26.98 -12.07
CA ILE A 587 -15.36 -26.36 -13.37
C ILE A 587 -14.46 -25.14 -13.54
N ASP A 588 -13.94 -25.00 -14.75
CA ASP A 588 -13.28 -23.80 -15.24
C ASP A 588 -14.23 -23.07 -16.18
N ASP A 589 -14.79 -21.93 -15.76
CA ASP A 589 -15.77 -21.14 -16.53
C ASP A 589 -15.12 -20.37 -17.70
N ARG A 590 -14.17 -20.99 -18.41
CA ARG A 590 -13.59 -20.45 -19.64
C ARG A 590 -14.65 -20.34 -20.73
N THR A 591 -15.37 -19.22 -20.76
CA THR A 591 -16.16 -18.83 -21.94
C THR A 591 -15.28 -18.16 -23.00
N ASN A 592 -14.15 -17.55 -22.60
CA ASN A 592 -13.24 -16.87 -23.51
C ASN A 592 -11.77 -17.03 -23.06
N LYS A 593 -10.86 -17.29 -24.00
CA LYS A 593 -9.41 -17.50 -23.74
C LYS A 593 -8.70 -16.31 -23.08
N ARG A 594 -9.36 -15.15 -22.98
CA ARG A 594 -8.79 -13.90 -22.45
C ARG A 594 -9.12 -13.62 -20.98
N GLN A 595 -10.02 -14.37 -20.36
CA GLN A 595 -10.38 -14.15 -18.95
C GLN A 595 -9.47 -14.99 -18.04
N ALA A 596 -9.16 -14.44 -16.85
CA ALA A 596 -8.51 -15.21 -15.79
C ALA A 596 -9.36 -16.46 -15.49
N LYS A 597 -8.70 -17.62 -15.36
CA LYS A 597 -9.34 -18.89 -15.01
C LYS A 597 -10.01 -18.72 -13.64
N LYS A 598 -11.33 -18.84 -13.63
CA LYS A 598 -12.17 -18.80 -12.42
C LYS A 598 -12.59 -20.21 -12.09
N PHE A 599 -11.69 -20.97 -11.45
CA PHE A 599 -12.01 -22.31 -10.96
C PHE A 599 -13.04 -22.25 -9.84
N GLY A 600 -13.93 -23.23 -9.78
CA GLY A 600 -14.81 -23.40 -8.63
C GLY A 600 -15.49 -24.75 -8.63
N PHE A 601 -15.90 -25.18 -7.45
CA PHE A 601 -16.71 -26.38 -7.31
C PHE A 601 -18.15 -26.03 -7.68
N VAL A 602 -18.74 -26.84 -8.56
CA VAL A 602 -20.11 -26.72 -9.05
C VAL A 602 -20.79 -28.08 -8.91
N PRO A 603 -22.05 -28.15 -8.47
CA PRO A 603 -22.75 -29.43 -8.41
C PRO A 603 -22.86 -30.04 -9.82
N THR A 604 -22.43 -31.29 -9.96
CA THR A 604 -22.72 -32.17 -11.10
C THR A 604 -24.12 -32.74 -10.89
N LEU A 605 -25.12 -32.18 -11.58
CA LEU A 605 -26.43 -32.78 -11.61
C LEU A 605 -26.32 -34.21 -12.17
N GLY A 606 -26.79 -35.19 -11.41
CA GLY A 606 -26.97 -36.56 -11.91
C GLY A 606 -28.03 -36.59 -13.03
N GLU A 607 -28.15 -37.73 -13.71
CA GLU A 607 -29.13 -37.93 -14.81
C GLU A 607 -30.57 -37.56 -14.43
N THR A 608 -30.90 -37.59 -13.14
CA THR A 608 -32.22 -37.29 -12.59
C THR A 608 -32.52 -35.80 -12.44
N GLY A 609 -31.52 -34.91 -12.60
CA GLY A 609 -31.69 -33.46 -12.42
C GLY A 609 -32.03 -33.02 -10.99
N VAL A 610 -31.84 -33.90 -10.01
CA VAL A 610 -32.23 -33.67 -8.60
C VAL A 610 -31.09 -32.97 -7.82
N PRO A 611 -31.41 -31.95 -6.99
CA PRO A 611 -30.47 -31.22 -6.16
C PRO A 611 -30.10 -31.98 -4.87
N ASP A 612 -29.50 -33.16 -4.99
CA ASP A 612 -28.99 -33.92 -3.81
C ASP A 612 -27.46 -34.02 -3.83
N ALA A 613 -26.80 -33.11 -4.55
CA ALA A 613 -25.36 -33.08 -4.66
C ALA A 613 -24.73 -32.62 -3.34
N VAL A 614 -24.00 -33.52 -2.69
CA VAL A 614 -23.27 -33.25 -1.45
C VAL A 614 -21.76 -33.27 -1.70
N MET A 615 -21.05 -32.32 -1.09
CA MET A 615 -19.58 -32.27 -1.05
C MET A 615 -19.12 -32.09 0.39
N THR A 616 -18.25 -32.97 0.85
CA THR A 616 -17.69 -32.94 2.21
C THR A 616 -16.19 -32.65 2.15
N MET A 617 -15.76 -31.63 2.89
CA MET A 617 -14.35 -31.29 3.10
C MET A 617 -13.97 -31.53 4.57
N LYS A 618 -12.85 -32.21 4.81
CA LYS A 618 -12.29 -32.47 6.14
C LYS A 618 -10.96 -31.74 6.29
N PHE A 619 -10.87 -30.91 7.31
CA PHE A 619 -9.64 -30.21 7.69
C PHE A 619 -9.21 -30.74 9.06
N ALA A 620 -7.94 -31.09 9.19
CA ALA A 620 -7.35 -31.55 10.43
C ALA A 620 -6.03 -30.80 10.64
N PHE A 621 -5.88 -30.13 11.77
CA PHE A 621 -4.70 -29.33 12.11
C PHE A 621 -4.15 -29.80 13.46
N ASP A 622 -2.89 -30.23 13.48
CA ASP A 622 -2.31 -30.86 14.67
C ASP A 622 -2.17 -29.89 15.85
N ASP A 623 -1.86 -28.62 15.55
CA ASP A 623 -1.37 -27.65 16.53
C ASP A 623 -2.02 -26.27 16.43
N GLN A 624 -3.15 -26.16 15.73
CA GLN A 624 -3.88 -24.90 15.55
C GLN A 624 -5.38 -25.13 15.70
N GLU A 625 -5.99 -24.44 16.68
CA GLU A 625 -7.45 -24.39 16.80
C GLU A 625 -8.02 -23.44 15.75
N ILE A 626 -9.11 -23.84 15.12
CA ILE A 626 -9.87 -23.07 14.15
C ILE A 626 -11.06 -22.44 14.85
N ARG A 627 -11.29 -21.16 14.58
CA ARG A 627 -12.40 -20.38 15.13
C ARG A 627 -13.27 -19.73 14.08
N ILE A 628 -12.75 -19.57 12.86
CA ILE A 628 -13.42 -18.82 11.79
C ILE A 628 -13.37 -19.64 10.51
N LEU A 629 -14.54 -19.80 9.89
CA LEU A 629 -14.67 -20.31 8.53
C LEU A 629 -15.25 -19.20 7.64
N THR A 630 -14.59 -18.89 6.54
CA THR A 630 -15.13 -17.98 5.52
C THR A 630 -15.25 -18.71 4.20
N VAL A 631 -16.40 -18.61 3.55
CA VAL A 631 -16.62 -19.15 2.20
C VAL A 631 -16.82 -18.03 1.20
N PHE A 632 -16.29 -18.23 0.01
CA PHE A 632 -16.45 -17.34 -1.13
C PHE A 632 -17.26 -18.09 -2.17
N TYR A 633 -18.33 -17.51 -2.68
CA TYR A 633 -19.21 -18.17 -3.64
C TYR A 633 -19.72 -17.18 -4.68
N LEU A 634 -20.05 -17.68 -5.87
CA LEU A 634 -20.56 -16.85 -6.95
C LEU A 634 -22.08 -16.74 -6.83
N LYS A 635 -22.60 -15.52 -6.86
CA LYS A 635 -23.99 -15.28 -7.25
C LYS A 635 -24.03 -14.86 -8.72
N SER A 636 -25.03 -15.35 -9.44
CA SER A 636 -25.18 -15.09 -10.87
C SER A 636 -26.65 -15.23 -11.31
N TYR A 637 -26.90 -15.12 -12.60
CA TYR A 637 -28.22 -14.87 -13.19
C TYR A 637 -28.52 -15.74 -14.41
N GLY A 638 -29.78 -15.69 -14.84
CA GLY A 638 -30.31 -16.49 -15.94
C GLY A 638 -30.74 -17.88 -15.49
N ASP A 639 -31.35 -18.63 -16.41
CA ASP A 639 -32.06 -19.89 -16.11
C ASP A 639 -31.20 -20.92 -15.37
N LYS A 640 -29.90 -20.99 -15.68
CA LYS A 640 -28.93 -21.85 -14.99
C LYS A 640 -28.86 -21.56 -13.49
N TRP A 641 -28.98 -20.29 -13.10
CA TRP A 641 -28.81 -19.84 -11.72
C TRP A 641 -30.12 -19.65 -10.98
N THR A 642 -31.27 -19.65 -11.66
CA THR A 642 -32.58 -19.49 -11.02
C THR A 642 -32.76 -20.49 -9.87
N ASN A 643 -33.14 -19.96 -8.71
CA ASN A 643 -33.30 -20.71 -7.45
C ASN A 643 -32.03 -21.43 -6.93
N SER A 644 -30.85 -21.08 -7.46
CA SER A 644 -29.56 -21.60 -6.99
C SER A 644 -29.39 -21.36 -5.50
N SER A 645 -29.26 -22.44 -4.73
CA SER A 645 -28.99 -22.38 -3.30
C SER A 645 -28.17 -23.58 -2.83
N ALA A 646 -27.39 -23.39 -1.77
CA ALA A 646 -26.67 -24.45 -1.08
C ALA A 646 -26.78 -24.26 0.44
N GLN A 647 -26.87 -25.35 1.19
CA GLN A 647 -26.74 -25.36 2.62
C GLN A 647 -25.32 -25.79 3.00
N MET A 648 -24.67 -24.99 3.84
CA MET A 648 -23.37 -25.31 4.43
C MET A 648 -23.58 -25.71 5.88
N LYS A 649 -23.06 -26.87 6.27
CA LYS A 649 -23.02 -27.38 7.65
C LYS A 649 -21.56 -27.59 8.07
N VAL A 650 -21.23 -27.14 9.28
CA VAL A 650 -19.89 -27.23 9.86
C VAL A 650 -19.94 -28.05 11.13
N VAL A 651 -19.08 -29.05 11.24
CA VAL A 651 -19.02 -30.01 12.36
C VAL A 651 -17.60 -30.08 12.91
N GLY A 652 -17.46 -30.19 14.23
CA GLY A 652 -16.18 -30.20 14.95
C GLY A 652 -15.53 -31.58 15.14
N ASP A 653 -14.64 -31.66 16.13
CA ASP A 653 -13.77 -32.80 16.44
C ASP A 653 -14.48 -34.14 16.66
N ASP A 654 -15.67 -34.13 17.25
CA ASP A 654 -16.42 -35.34 17.58
C ASP A 654 -17.23 -35.92 16.41
N GLY A 655 -17.31 -35.20 15.27
CA GLY A 655 -18.10 -35.59 14.11
C GLY A 655 -19.61 -35.41 14.26
N ASP A 656 -20.09 -34.94 15.43
CA ASP A 656 -21.52 -34.80 15.74
C ASP A 656 -21.91 -33.36 16.12
N THR A 657 -21.02 -32.62 16.78
CA THR A 657 -21.26 -31.25 17.23
C THR A 657 -21.27 -30.29 16.04
N THR A 658 -22.46 -29.76 15.74
CA THR A 658 -22.63 -28.73 14.72
C THR A 658 -22.13 -27.39 15.25
N LEU A 659 -21.05 -26.88 14.66
CA LEU A 659 -20.43 -25.60 15.01
C LEU A 659 -21.09 -24.41 14.31
N GLY A 660 -21.79 -24.67 13.19
CA GLY A 660 -22.54 -23.65 12.47
C GLY A 660 -23.24 -24.19 11.23
N THR A 661 -24.32 -23.50 10.84
CA THR A 661 -25.06 -23.77 9.59
C THR A 661 -25.35 -22.44 8.88
N ARG A 662 -25.27 -22.43 7.55
CA ARG A 662 -25.62 -21.29 6.69
C ARG A 662 -26.38 -21.73 5.46
N SER A 663 -27.37 -20.93 5.05
CA SER A 663 -28.02 -21.05 3.75
C SER A 663 -27.44 -20.01 2.81
N LEU A 664 -26.90 -20.45 1.68
CA LEU A 664 -26.21 -19.64 0.70
C LEU A 664 -27.05 -19.58 -0.58
N THR A 665 -27.45 -18.39 -1.00
CA THR A 665 -28.16 -18.20 -2.28
C THR A 665 -27.19 -17.88 -3.39
N GLY A 666 -27.11 -18.70 -4.44
CA GLY A 666 -26.29 -18.48 -5.64
C GLY A 666 -27.00 -17.71 -6.76
N PHE A 667 -28.30 -17.42 -6.60
CA PHE A 667 -29.07 -16.64 -7.56
C PHE A 667 -29.14 -15.15 -7.22
N HIS A 668 -29.20 -14.33 -8.25
CA HIS A 668 -29.78 -13.00 -8.22
C HIS A 668 -30.32 -12.62 -9.61
N ASP A 669 -31.18 -11.62 -9.69
CA ASP A 669 -31.79 -11.11 -10.93
C ASP A 669 -30.92 -10.10 -11.71
N LYS A 670 -29.67 -9.94 -11.29
CA LYS A 670 -28.68 -8.99 -11.83
C LYS A 670 -28.05 -9.47 -13.12
N ARG A 671 -27.62 -8.60 -14.04
CA ARG A 671 -27.02 -9.02 -15.34
C ARG A 671 -25.50 -9.26 -15.35
N THR A 672 -24.88 -9.52 -14.21
CA THR A 672 -23.47 -9.95 -14.14
C THR A 672 -23.25 -10.80 -12.89
N SER A 673 -22.23 -11.66 -12.90
CA SER A 673 -21.90 -12.54 -11.78
C SER A 673 -20.89 -11.89 -10.83
N GLU A 674 -21.05 -12.14 -9.53
CA GLU A 674 -20.26 -11.52 -8.46
C GLU A 674 -19.90 -12.51 -7.35
N MET A 675 -18.73 -12.31 -6.76
CA MET A 675 -18.30 -13.10 -5.61
C MET A 675 -18.88 -12.51 -4.33
N TYR A 676 -19.46 -13.37 -3.50
CA TYR A 676 -19.97 -13.07 -2.17
C TYR A 676 -19.16 -13.83 -1.14
N THR A 677 -19.08 -13.26 0.06
CA THR A 677 -18.44 -13.87 1.22
C THR A 677 -19.48 -14.12 2.31
N ASP A 678 -19.38 -15.28 2.96
CA ASP A 678 -20.11 -15.57 4.21
C ASP A 678 -19.11 -16.05 5.25
N ARG A 679 -19.19 -15.46 6.45
CA ARG A 679 -18.31 -15.74 7.58
C ARG A 679 -19.10 -16.44 8.67
N ILE A 680 -18.56 -17.54 9.17
CA ILE A 680 -19.02 -18.25 10.36
C ILE A 680 -17.94 -18.13 11.42
N ASP A 681 -18.26 -17.43 12.51
CA ASP A 681 -17.55 -17.61 13.78
C ASP A 681 -18.07 -18.90 14.42
N LEU A 682 -17.18 -19.87 14.63
CA LEU A 682 -17.52 -21.18 15.16
C LEU A 682 -17.94 -21.06 16.63
N SER A 683 -18.97 -21.80 17.05
CA SER A 683 -19.47 -21.77 18.43
C SER A 683 -18.43 -22.22 19.47
N SER A 684 -17.48 -23.06 19.05
CA SER A 684 -16.30 -23.44 19.82
C SER A 684 -15.09 -23.63 18.92
N PRO A 685 -13.86 -23.37 19.41
CA PRO A 685 -12.64 -23.70 18.69
C PRO A 685 -12.52 -25.21 18.46
N THR A 686 -11.96 -25.63 17.32
CA THR A 686 -11.82 -27.06 16.95
C THR A 686 -10.53 -27.29 16.18
N ARG A 687 -9.91 -28.47 16.28
CA ARG A 687 -8.72 -28.82 15.47
C ARG A 687 -9.07 -29.56 14.19
N ASN A 688 -10.19 -30.27 14.22
CA ASN A 688 -10.77 -30.96 13.10
C ASN A 688 -12.09 -30.29 12.73
N LEU A 689 -12.27 -30.06 11.44
CA LEU A 689 -13.42 -29.39 10.88
C LEU A 689 -13.94 -30.21 9.71
N THR A 690 -15.19 -30.64 9.77
CA THR A 690 -15.90 -31.20 8.62
C THR A 690 -16.88 -30.16 8.10
N VAL A 691 -16.72 -29.77 6.84
CA VAL A 691 -17.58 -28.80 6.15
C VAL A 691 -18.33 -29.53 5.04
N THR A 692 -19.65 -29.56 5.15
CA THR A 692 -20.53 -30.20 4.17
C THR A 692 -21.31 -29.13 3.41
N PHE A 693 -21.25 -29.17 2.09
CA PHE A 693 -22.06 -28.37 1.19
C PHE A 693 -23.09 -29.26 0.51
N GLU A 694 -24.36 -29.00 0.79
CA GLU A 694 -25.50 -29.64 0.15
C GLU A 694 -26.12 -28.65 -0.84
N HIS A 695 -26.22 -29.03 -2.10
CA HIS A 695 -26.88 -28.19 -3.11
C HIS A 695 -28.39 -28.30 -2.93
N THR A 696 -29.07 -27.31 -2.36
CA THR A 696 -30.48 -27.43 -1.96
C THR A 696 -31.50 -26.91 -2.96
N GLY A 697 -31.07 -26.31 -4.08
CA GLY A 697 -31.99 -25.78 -5.07
C GLY A 697 -31.36 -25.17 -6.31
N GLY A 698 -32.15 -25.08 -7.38
CA GLY A 698 -31.71 -24.64 -8.71
C GLY A 698 -30.95 -25.74 -9.45
N THR A 699 -30.28 -25.38 -10.55
CA THR A 699 -29.50 -26.33 -11.37
C THR A 699 -27.99 -26.18 -11.21
N THR A 700 -27.54 -25.16 -10.49
CA THR A 700 -26.13 -24.87 -10.29
C THR A 700 -25.92 -24.15 -8.97
N PHE A 701 -24.69 -24.13 -8.51
CA PHE A 701 -24.14 -23.25 -7.49
C PHE A 701 -22.62 -23.20 -7.74
N LYS A 702 -21.90 -22.18 -7.28
CA LYS A 702 -20.44 -22.19 -7.43
C LYS A 702 -19.70 -21.72 -6.20
N LEU A 703 -18.97 -22.63 -5.56
CA LEU A 703 -18.02 -22.31 -4.51
C LEU A 703 -16.71 -21.84 -5.15
N MET A 704 -16.32 -20.62 -4.81
CA MET A 704 -15.19 -19.87 -5.36
C MET A 704 -14.00 -19.77 -4.40
N GLY A 705 -14.17 -20.15 -3.14
CA GLY A 705 -13.12 -20.03 -2.13
C GLY A 705 -13.55 -20.53 -0.77
N ILE A 706 -12.58 -20.84 0.07
CA ILE A 706 -12.75 -21.18 1.47
C ILE A 706 -11.49 -20.79 2.25
N ALA A 707 -11.65 -20.21 3.43
CA ALA A 707 -10.58 -19.88 4.36
C ALA A 707 -10.93 -20.45 5.74
N VAL A 708 -10.03 -21.24 6.29
CA VAL A 708 -10.17 -21.92 7.58
C VAL A 708 -9.11 -21.34 8.51
N CYS A 709 -9.54 -20.60 9.53
CA CYS A 709 -8.69 -19.71 10.29
C CYS A 709 -8.83 -19.87 11.80
N SER A 710 -7.73 -19.62 12.52
CA SER A 710 -7.67 -19.64 13.98
C SER A 710 -8.21 -18.41 14.65
#